data_AF-A0A4R4UKD1-F1
#
_entry.id   AF-A0A4R4UKD1-F1
#
_cell.length_a   1.000
_cell.length_b   1.000
_cell.length_c   1.000
_cell.angle_alpha   90.00
_cell.angle_beta   90.00
_cell.angle_gamma   90.00
#
_symmetry.space_group_name_H-M   'P 1'
#
loop_
_entity.id
_entity.type
_entity.pdbx_description
1 polymer ?
#
loop_
_entity_poly.entity_id
_entity_poly.type
_entity_poly.pdbx_seq_one_letter_code
_entity_poly.pdbx_strand_id
1 'polypeptide(L)'
;MTAEALPAELRRMIVQLARTPRLLVACDYDGTLAPIVADPTQAKPLPESVHALRSLAALPATTTAVISGRALRDLATLSRLPAEVHLVGSHGSEFDVGFVHGLEPEATQLRTELQVSVQDIVRGQPGVTLEAKPASVAVHVRRAEDDVSESVLDAVRNGPARWEGVQVTEGKAVIELSVVQTDKGNALDALRHQVSATAAIFLGDDVTDEKAFARLQGPDLGIKVGEGDSLAAHRISSTTDVATVLAFLTEERRTWLYGEQAPPIERLTMLSNERNIALVTPDARVTWMCHPGPDSAAVFADLLGGPAAGHFSIRPHVGGNGGQRSPLPLGQRYVPNTMTVETRWSRLLVTDYLAHGTDTHRTDLVRVLSGSTTVSVDFAPRPEFGQVPVRITPEAGGLRVQGTSEPMVVYSPGVQWEIASDGVHQSARAVIELTEGEPVVLEMRGGTEDLTPTDEPARRAETEAYWSEWMKTLSLPEVERELVARSALTLRGLVHSDTGAIMAAATTSLPEEIGGVRNWDYRYCWLRDGAMTAQALVTLGSKAEAEAFLDWLHRVLETVPGPERLHPLYSLQGTGLGPEAVIDSLPGYAGSRPVRVGNLADQQVQLDVFGPVVELIAHLAQATGTVRDNDWELVTAMADAVSKRWFEPDHGIWEERDAPRHHVYSKVMCWVTLDRAIKIAEAYGREVEDGWVPLRDQISEDVVKNGWHPDVQAFTTAYEGSDLDAASLYVGLSGLIDPSDERFRATVTAIEAELRSGSTVYRYRRDDGLPGDEGGFHLCAAWLIESYLLTGRRTEAEELFQQIVDTAGPTGLLSEEYDPIAERSLGNHPQAYSHLGLIRCAQLLSA
;
A
#
# COMPACT_ATOMS: atom_id res chain seq x y z
N MET A 1 -13.41 -21.60 -22.39
CA MET A 1 -13.75 -20.44 -23.25
C MET A 1 -12.93 -19.25 -22.78
N THR A 2 -12.56 -18.33 -23.67
CA THR A 2 -11.71 -17.17 -23.30
C THR A 2 -12.59 -16.00 -22.84
N ALA A 3 -12.09 -15.18 -21.91
CA ALA A 3 -12.79 -13.96 -21.45
C ALA A 3 -13.12 -13.00 -22.61
N GLU A 4 -12.39 -13.10 -23.72
CA GLU A 4 -12.64 -12.35 -24.97
C GLU A 4 -14.06 -12.53 -25.54
N ALA A 5 -14.73 -13.65 -25.22
CA ALA A 5 -16.10 -13.93 -25.63
C ALA A 5 -17.16 -13.09 -24.88
N LEU A 6 -16.82 -12.48 -23.74
CA LEU A 6 -17.72 -11.60 -23.01
C LEU A 6 -17.79 -10.20 -23.66
N PRO A 7 -18.93 -9.49 -23.60
CA PRO A 7 -19.00 -8.09 -24.05
C PRO A 7 -17.94 -7.21 -23.37
N ALA A 8 -17.31 -6.32 -24.13
CA ALA A 8 -16.20 -5.48 -23.63
C ALA A 8 -16.61 -4.59 -22.45
N GLU A 9 -17.86 -4.12 -22.43
CA GLU A 9 -18.41 -3.35 -21.31
C GLU A 9 -18.59 -4.20 -20.06
N LEU A 10 -19.13 -5.42 -20.20
CA LEU A 10 -19.25 -6.37 -19.09
C LEU A 10 -17.87 -6.72 -18.49
N ARG A 11 -16.85 -6.94 -19.33
CA ARG A 11 -15.48 -7.14 -18.84
C ARG A 11 -14.98 -5.96 -18.01
N ARG A 12 -15.19 -4.72 -18.47
CA ARG A 12 -14.79 -3.53 -17.72
C ARG A 12 -15.48 -3.45 -16.36
N MET A 13 -16.78 -3.75 -16.31
CA MET A 13 -17.53 -3.78 -15.05
C MET A 13 -17.01 -4.88 -14.09
N ILE A 14 -16.70 -6.07 -14.61
CA ILE A 14 -16.10 -7.15 -13.81
C ILE A 14 -14.75 -6.72 -13.23
N VAL A 15 -13.89 -6.08 -14.03
CA VAL A 15 -12.59 -5.56 -13.57
C VAL A 15 -12.77 -4.52 -12.47
N GLN A 16 -13.72 -3.58 -12.62
CA GLN A 16 -13.99 -2.58 -11.59
C GLN A 16 -14.52 -3.22 -10.30
N LEU A 17 -15.46 -4.16 -10.44
CA LEU A 17 -16.05 -4.88 -9.31
C LEU A 17 -15.02 -5.74 -8.56
N ALA A 18 -14.13 -6.42 -9.29
CA ALA A 18 -13.04 -7.23 -8.74
C ALA A 18 -12.10 -6.44 -7.82
N ARG A 19 -12.09 -5.11 -7.93
CA ARG A 19 -11.21 -4.22 -7.17
C ARG A 19 -11.88 -3.57 -5.97
N THR A 20 -13.12 -3.95 -5.67
CA THR A 20 -13.86 -3.39 -4.53
C THR A 20 -13.32 -3.94 -3.20
N PRO A 21 -13.26 -3.16 -2.12
CA PRO A 21 -12.62 -3.62 -0.87
C PRO A 21 -13.15 -4.96 -0.36
N ARG A 22 -14.47 -5.13 -0.30
CA ARG A 22 -15.19 -6.35 0.10
C ARG A 22 -16.23 -6.72 -0.94
N LEU A 23 -16.08 -7.89 -1.56
CA LEU A 23 -16.90 -8.32 -2.68
C LEU A 23 -17.83 -9.47 -2.29
N LEU A 24 -19.13 -9.32 -2.57
CA LEU A 24 -20.11 -10.41 -2.52
C LEU A 24 -20.43 -10.92 -3.93
N VAL A 25 -20.18 -12.21 -4.19
CA VAL A 25 -20.52 -12.88 -5.45
C VAL A 25 -21.69 -13.82 -5.21
N ALA A 26 -22.89 -13.42 -5.64
CA ALA A 26 -24.11 -14.20 -5.48
C ALA A 26 -24.65 -14.71 -6.82
N CYS A 27 -25.12 -15.95 -6.87
CA CYS A 27 -25.71 -16.56 -8.07
C CYS A 27 -27.03 -17.27 -7.74
N ASP A 28 -27.97 -17.30 -8.68
CA ASP A 28 -29.04 -18.30 -8.67
C ASP A 28 -28.49 -19.69 -9.04
N TYR A 29 -29.22 -20.73 -8.63
CA TYR A 29 -28.85 -22.12 -8.90
C TYR A 29 -29.40 -22.64 -10.24
N ASP A 30 -30.73 -22.75 -10.35
CA ASP A 30 -31.40 -23.27 -11.54
C ASP A 30 -31.28 -22.25 -12.67
N GLY A 31 -31.10 -22.69 -13.92
CA GLY A 31 -30.97 -21.82 -15.10
C GLY A 31 -29.75 -20.89 -15.15
N THR A 32 -29.03 -20.73 -14.04
CA THR A 32 -27.82 -19.92 -13.91
C THR A 32 -26.57 -20.78 -13.72
N LEU A 33 -26.42 -21.47 -12.59
CA LEU A 33 -25.28 -22.37 -12.34
C LEU A 33 -25.50 -23.76 -12.94
N ALA A 34 -26.75 -24.25 -12.87
CA ALA A 34 -27.20 -25.52 -13.40
C ALA A 34 -28.18 -25.30 -14.56
N PRO A 35 -28.00 -25.92 -15.74
CA PRO A 35 -28.94 -25.76 -16.83
C PRO A 35 -30.33 -26.30 -16.47
N ILE A 36 -31.37 -25.66 -17.01
CA ILE A 36 -32.76 -26.11 -16.83
C ILE A 36 -32.91 -27.48 -17.51
N VAL A 37 -33.31 -28.48 -16.73
CA VAL A 37 -33.55 -29.87 -17.18
C VAL A 37 -34.96 -30.31 -16.85
N ALA A 38 -35.48 -31.29 -17.58
CA ALA A 38 -36.86 -31.78 -17.42
C ALA A 38 -37.13 -32.41 -16.03
N ASP A 39 -36.11 -32.99 -15.40
CA ASP A 39 -36.16 -33.49 -14.02
C ASP A 39 -35.28 -32.59 -13.12
N PRO A 40 -35.89 -31.74 -12.27
CA PRO A 40 -35.16 -30.85 -11.37
C PRO A 40 -34.19 -31.55 -10.42
N THR A 41 -34.34 -32.86 -10.17
CA THR A 41 -33.39 -33.63 -9.32
C THR A 41 -32.08 -33.96 -10.06
N GLN A 42 -32.04 -33.75 -11.37
CA GLN A 42 -30.85 -33.96 -12.22
C GLN A 42 -30.15 -32.65 -12.61
N ALA A 43 -30.68 -31.50 -12.19
CA ALA A 43 -30.03 -30.21 -12.40
C ALA A 43 -28.73 -30.18 -11.59
N LYS A 44 -27.59 -30.23 -12.28
CA LYS A 44 -26.26 -30.17 -11.67
C LYS A 44 -25.52 -28.95 -12.18
N PRO A 45 -24.79 -28.23 -11.31
CA PRO A 45 -24.03 -27.07 -11.74
C PRO A 45 -22.89 -27.50 -12.67
N LEU A 46 -22.50 -26.59 -13.57
CA LEU A 46 -21.32 -26.81 -14.40
C LEU A 46 -20.07 -26.92 -13.50
N PRO A 47 -19.19 -27.93 -13.72
CA PRO A 47 -17.96 -28.10 -12.94
C PRO A 47 -17.08 -26.83 -12.92
N GLU A 48 -17.04 -26.11 -14.03
CA GLU A 48 -16.29 -24.87 -14.18
C GLU A 48 -16.83 -23.76 -13.27
N SER A 49 -18.15 -23.61 -13.15
CA SER A 49 -18.79 -22.64 -12.25
C SER A 49 -18.51 -22.99 -10.78
N VAL A 50 -18.58 -24.28 -10.43
CA VAL A 50 -18.26 -24.77 -9.08
C VAL A 50 -16.80 -24.48 -8.73
N HIS A 51 -15.88 -24.72 -9.66
CA HIS A 51 -14.46 -24.43 -9.47
C HIS A 51 -14.21 -22.93 -9.27
N ALA A 52 -14.81 -22.08 -10.10
CA ALA A 52 -14.65 -20.64 -9.98
C ALA A 52 -15.23 -20.08 -8.66
N LEU A 53 -16.43 -20.52 -8.25
CA LEU A 53 -17.00 -20.11 -6.95
C LEU A 53 -16.12 -20.55 -5.78
N ARG A 54 -15.55 -21.76 -5.82
CA ARG A 54 -14.59 -22.22 -4.80
C ARG A 54 -13.37 -21.32 -4.74
N SER A 55 -12.78 -21.01 -5.90
CA SER A 55 -11.59 -20.16 -5.98
C SER A 55 -11.89 -18.75 -5.46
N LEU A 56 -13.04 -18.18 -5.81
CA LEU A 56 -13.50 -16.89 -5.27
C LEU A 56 -13.73 -16.92 -3.75
N ALA A 57 -14.31 -17.99 -3.21
CA ALA A 57 -14.54 -18.13 -1.77
C ALA A 57 -13.23 -18.20 -0.96
N ALA A 58 -12.15 -18.68 -1.58
CA ALA A 58 -10.84 -18.79 -0.95
C ALA A 58 -10.04 -17.47 -0.94
N LEU A 59 -10.49 -16.45 -1.69
CA LEU A 59 -9.80 -15.18 -1.81
C LEU A 59 -10.14 -14.23 -0.65
N PRO A 60 -9.15 -13.54 -0.05
CA PRO A 60 -9.38 -12.55 1.00
C PRO A 60 -10.46 -11.53 0.65
N ALA A 61 -11.25 -11.12 1.65
CA ALA A 61 -12.32 -10.13 1.52
C ALA A 61 -13.29 -10.39 0.34
N THR A 62 -13.50 -11.67 -0.02
CA THR A 62 -14.39 -12.11 -1.08
C THR A 62 -15.30 -13.18 -0.52
N THR A 63 -16.61 -12.94 -0.60
CA THR A 63 -17.62 -13.90 -0.15
C THR A 63 -18.42 -14.37 -1.34
N THR A 64 -18.71 -15.68 -1.40
CA THR A 64 -19.56 -16.24 -2.45
C THR A 64 -20.82 -16.86 -1.85
N ALA A 65 -21.92 -16.75 -2.58
CA ALA A 65 -23.21 -17.28 -2.16
C ALA A 65 -24.03 -17.82 -3.34
N VAL A 66 -24.88 -18.80 -3.07
CA VAL A 66 -25.89 -19.31 -4.00
C VAL A 66 -27.27 -19.15 -3.37
N ILE A 67 -28.14 -18.38 -4.02
CA ILE A 67 -29.49 -18.06 -3.54
C ILE A 67 -30.50 -18.74 -4.44
N SER A 68 -31.22 -19.74 -3.93
CA SER A 68 -32.14 -20.56 -4.71
C SER A 68 -33.54 -20.61 -4.10
N GLY A 69 -34.54 -20.87 -4.94
CA GLY A 69 -35.88 -21.26 -4.48
C GLY A 69 -35.97 -22.67 -3.91
N ARG A 70 -34.94 -23.51 -4.10
CA ARG A 70 -34.88 -24.88 -3.56
C ARG A 70 -34.74 -24.89 -2.05
N ALA A 71 -35.29 -25.91 -1.39
CA ALA A 71 -35.00 -26.15 0.01
C ALA A 71 -33.49 -26.32 0.23
N LEU A 72 -32.97 -25.76 1.33
CA LEU A 72 -31.53 -25.69 1.59
C LEU A 72 -30.86 -27.07 1.57
N ARG A 73 -31.53 -28.09 2.13
CA ARG A 73 -31.05 -29.48 2.13
C ARG A 73 -30.89 -30.04 0.71
N ASP A 74 -31.84 -29.74 -0.16
CA ASP A 74 -31.82 -30.21 -1.55
C ASP A 74 -30.74 -29.46 -2.35
N LEU A 75 -30.63 -28.15 -2.13
CA LEU A 75 -29.58 -27.32 -2.72
C LEU A 75 -28.18 -27.81 -2.32
N ALA A 76 -27.93 -28.08 -1.04
CA ALA A 76 -26.65 -28.60 -0.55
C ALA A 76 -26.31 -29.97 -1.16
N THR A 77 -27.31 -30.85 -1.27
CA THR A 77 -27.12 -32.21 -1.81
C THR A 77 -26.80 -32.19 -3.31
N LEU A 78 -27.50 -31.35 -4.08
CA LEU A 78 -27.40 -31.31 -5.54
C LEU A 78 -26.22 -30.47 -6.03
N SER A 79 -25.94 -29.35 -5.36
CA SER A 79 -24.88 -28.42 -5.77
C SER A 79 -23.48 -28.98 -5.55
N ARG A 80 -23.27 -29.74 -4.46
CA ARG A 80 -21.94 -30.21 -4.01
C ARG A 80 -20.91 -29.08 -3.94
N LEU A 81 -21.38 -27.88 -3.65
CA LEU A 81 -20.51 -26.72 -3.43
C LEU A 81 -19.71 -26.93 -2.14
N PRO A 82 -18.49 -26.36 -2.07
CA PRO A 82 -17.65 -26.47 -0.88
C PRO A 82 -18.24 -25.60 0.26
N ALA A 83 -17.84 -25.87 1.51
CA ALA A 83 -18.46 -25.26 2.70
C ALA A 83 -18.23 -23.74 2.80
N GLU A 84 -17.24 -23.22 2.06
CA GLU A 84 -16.87 -21.81 1.98
C GLU A 84 -17.84 -21.00 1.09
N VAL A 85 -18.71 -21.66 0.29
CA VAL A 85 -19.74 -20.99 -0.50
C VAL A 85 -21.06 -21.03 0.28
N HIS A 86 -21.59 -19.87 0.65
CA HIS A 86 -22.83 -19.80 1.42
C HIS A 86 -24.04 -20.24 0.59
N LEU A 87 -24.87 -21.11 1.15
CA LEU A 87 -26.09 -21.57 0.53
C LEU A 87 -27.31 -20.94 1.18
N VAL A 88 -28.17 -20.37 0.35
CA VAL A 88 -29.44 -19.79 0.75
C VAL A 88 -30.57 -20.49 0.02
N GLY A 89 -31.40 -21.22 0.77
CA GLY A 89 -32.55 -21.95 0.27
C GLY A 89 -33.87 -21.20 0.44
N SER A 90 -34.90 -21.71 -0.21
CA SER A 90 -36.29 -21.26 -0.08
C SER A 90 -36.42 -19.74 -0.24
N HIS A 91 -35.75 -19.19 -1.26
CA HIS A 91 -35.70 -17.76 -1.61
C HIS A 91 -35.21 -16.84 -0.48
N GLY A 92 -34.39 -17.32 0.46
CA GLY A 92 -33.94 -16.51 1.60
C GLY A 92 -34.51 -16.91 2.95
N SER A 93 -35.27 -18.02 3.03
CA SER A 93 -35.84 -18.50 4.29
C SER A 93 -34.87 -19.39 5.08
N GLU A 94 -33.87 -19.97 4.43
CA GLU A 94 -32.97 -20.97 5.00
C GLU A 94 -31.53 -20.64 4.60
N PHE A 95 -30.59 -20.68 5.56
CA PHE A 95 -29.17 -20.43 5.31
C PHE A 95 -28.31 -21.52 5.98
N ASP A 96 -27.19 -21.89 5.37
CA ASP A 96 -26.40 -23.07 5.78
C ASP A 96 -25.59 -22.92 7.08
N VAL A 97 -24.95 -21.79 7.38
CA VAL A 97 -24.28 -21.58 8.68
C VAL A 97 -24.12 -20.09 9.02
N GLY A 98 -24.43 -19.68 10.27
CA GLY A 98 -24.18 -18.32 10.79
C GLY A 98 -25.30 -17.29 10.57
N PHE A 99 -26.33 -17.66 9.81
CA PHE A 99 -27.44 -16.79 9.36
C PHE A 99 -28.77 -17.10 10.07
N VAL A 100 -28.74 -17.72 11.25
CA VAL A 100 -29.97 -17.98 12.01
C VAL A 100 -30.38 -16.71 12.75
N HIS A 101 -30.97 -15.75 12.04
CA HIS A 101 -32.01 -14.98 12.69
C HIS A 101 -33.16 -15.94 12.93
N GLY A 102 -33.34 -16.34 14.19
CA GLY A 102 -34.61 -16.93 14.60
C GLY A 102 -35.71 -15.99 14.14
N LEU A 103 -36.79 -16.56 13.58
CA LEU A 103 -37.99 -15.81 13.27
C LEU A 103 -38.30 -14.84 14.40
N GLU A 104 -38.63 -13.58 14.08
CA GLU A 104 -39.09 -12.65 15.10
C GLU A 104 -40.22 -13.31 15.93
N PRO A 105 -40.34 -13.02 17.23
CA PRO A 105 -41.34 -13.68 18.08
C PRO A 105 -42.75 -13.65 17.49
N GLU A 106 -43.10 -12.54 16.82
CA GLU A 106 -44.38 -12.36 16.12
C GLU A 106 -44.53 -13.31 14.92
N ALA A 107 -43.50 -13.44 14.07
CA ALA A 107 -43.51 -14.39 12.96
C ALA A 107 -43.54 -15.85 13.44
N THR A 108 -42.85 -16.18 14.53
CA THR A 108 -42.89 -17.53 15.14
C THR A 108 -44.29 -17.88 15.64
N GLN A 109 -44.95 -16.91 16.27
CA GLN A 109 -46.33 -17.06 16.73
C GLN A 109 -47.28 -17.25 15.55
N LEU A 110 -47.21 -16.37 14.54
CA LEU A 110 -48.03 -16.45 13.34
C LEU A 110 -47.82 -17.79 12.61
N ARG A 111 -46.57 -18.29 12.49
CA ARG A 111 -46.27 -19.60 11.87
C ARG A 111 -46.93 -20.74 12.63
N THR A 112 -46.98 -20.63 13.96
CA THR A 112 -47.56 -21.66 14.82
C THR A 112 -49.08 -21.65 14.69
N GLU A 113 -49.71 -20.48 14.71
CA GLU A 113 -51.16 -20.31 14.49
C GLU A 113 -51.57 -20.79 13.09
N LEU A 114 -50.76 -20.45 12.08
CA LEU A 114 -50.98 -20.85 10.70
C LEU A 114 -50.89 -22.36 10.53
N GLN A 115 -49.87 -23.01 11.13
CA GLN A 115 -49.77 -24.47 11.10
C GLN A 115 -50.98 -25.14 11.75
N VAL A 116 -51.44 -24.66 12.91
CA VAL A 116 -52.61 -25.22 13.59
C VAL A 116 -53.86 -25.09 12.73
N SER A 117 -54.09 -23.90 12.17
CA SER A 117 -55.26 -23.62 11.32
C SER A 117 -55.28 -24.46 10.05
N VAL A 118 -54.14 -24.56 9.35
CA VAL A 118 -54.02 -25.38 8.15
C VAL A 118 -54.12 -26.88 8.49
N GLN A 119 -53.57 -27.31 9.62
CA GLN A 119 -53.71 -28.69 10.09
C GLN A 119 -55.17 -29.05 10.40
N ASP A 120 -55.96 -28.11 10.92
CA ASP A 120 -57.40 -28.32 11.13
C ASP A 120 -58.17 -28.45 9.80
N ILE A 121 -57.80 -27.68 8.77
CA ILE A 121 -58.39 -27.79 7.41
C ILE A 121 -58.07 -29.15 6.77
N VAL A 122 -56.83 -29.63 6.95
CA VAL A 122 -56.34 -30.88 6.34
C VAL A 122 -56.77 -32.12 7.14
N ARG A 123 -57.17 -31.97 8.42
CA ARG A 123 -57.48 -33.11 9.31
C ARG A 123 -58.63 -33.95 8.75
N GLY A 124 -58.35 -35.23 8.49
CA GLY A 124 -59.35 -36.20 8.02
C GLY A 124 -59.59 -36.19 6.51
N GLN A 125 -58.84 -35.39 5.74
CA GLN A 125 -58.94 -35.33 4.29
C GLN A 125 -58.02 -36.39 3.63
N PRO A 126 -58.56 -37.40 2.93
CA PRO A 126 -57.75 -38.44 2.30
C PRO A 126 -56.88 -37.88 1.18
N GLY A 127 -55.59 -38.27 1.15
CA GLY A 127 -54.68 -37.91 0.05
C GLY A 127 -54.05 -36.52 0.12
N VAL A 128 -54.35 -35.74 1.16
CA VAL A 128 -53.73 -34.43 1.42
C VAL A 128 -52.60 -34.57 2.45
N THR A 129 -51.46 -33.94 2.21
CA THR A 129 -50.32 -33.92 3.15
C THR A 129 -49.90 -32.50 3.50
N LEU A 130 -49.67 -32.28 4.79
CA LEU A 130 -49.12 -31.05 5.34
C LEU A 130 -47.60 -31.18 5.50
N GLU A 131 -46.85 -30.21 5.02
CA GLU A 131 -45.41 -30.08 5.23
C GLU A 131 -45.13 -28.77 5.99
N ALA A 132 -44.57 -28.88 7.19
CA ALA A 132 -44.16 -27.71 7.98
C ALA A 132 -42.68 -27.42 7.73
N LYS A 133 -42.38 -26.17 7.34
CA LYS A 133 -41.02 -25.64 7.17
C LYS A 133 -40.76 -24.58 8.26
N PRO A 134 -39.51 -24.14 8.47
CA PRO A 134 -39.17 -23.18 9.54
C PRO A 134 -40.04 -21.92 9.53
N ALA A 135 -40.27 -21.32 8.35
CA ALA A 135 -41.00 -20.07 8.16
C ALA A 135 -42.33 -20.21 7.39
N SER A 136 -42.72 -21.42 6.98
CA SER A 136 -43.89 -21.62 6.13
C SER A 136 -44.57 -22.97 6.37
N VAL A 137 -45.79 -23.11 5.82
CA VAL A 137 -46.56 -24.35 5.83
C VAL A 137 -47.08 -24.60 4.41
N ALA A 138 -46.79 -25.78 3.87
CA ALA A 138 -47.23 -26.20 2.54
C ALA A 138 -48.29 -27.31 2.62
N VAL A 139 -49.33 -27.18 1.80
CA VAL A 139 -50.42 -28.16 1.66
C VAL A 139 -50.32 -28.79 0.29
N HIS A 140 -50.02 -30.08 0.25
CA HIS A 140 -49.95 -30.86 -0.98
C HIS A 140 -51.24 -31.67 -1.17
N VAL A 141 -51.91 -31.49 -2.30
CA VAL A 141 -53.18 -32.16 -2.63
C VAL A 141 -53.05 -33.15 -3.78
N ARG A 142 -51.82 -33.41 -4.27
CA ARG A 142 -51.55 -34.23 -5.46
C ARG A 142 -52.09 -35.67 -5.41
N ARG A 143 -52.33 -36.22 -4.23
CA ARG A 143 -52.83 -37.59 -4.03
C ARG A 143 -54.29 -37.63 -3.57
N ALA A 144 -54.95 -36.46 -3.48
CA ALA A 144 -56.36 -36.35 -3.15
C ALA A 144 -57.21 -36.51 -4.42
N GLU A 145 -58.44 -36.98 -4.25
CA GLU A 145 -59.47 -36.92 -5.30
C GLU A 145 -59.79 -35.45 -5.63
N ASP A 146 -60.23 -35.17 -6.85
CA ASP A 146 -60.37 -33.79 -7.37
C ASP A 146 -61.30 -32.93 -6.51
N ASP A 147 -62.38 -33.51 -5.98
CA ASP A 147 -63.35 -32.84 -5.10
C ASP A 147 -62.76 -32.46 -3.73
N VAL A 148 -61.94 -33.34 -3.16
CA VAL A 148 -61.19 -33.09 -1.91
C VAL A 148 -60.08 -32.06 -2.13
N SER A 149 -59.38 -32.16 -3.26
CA SER A 149 -58.32 -31.23 -3.66
C SER A 149 -58.86 -29.81 -3.79
N GLU A 150 -59.93 -29.61 -4.57
CA GLU A 150 -60.57 -28.29 -4.73
C GLU A 150 -61.10 -27.76 -3.39
N SER A 151 -61.80 -28.59 -2.61
CA SER A 151 -62.35 -28.17 -1.32
C SER A 151 -61.27 -27.73 -0.34
N VAL A 152 -60.12 -28.42 -0.28
CA VAL A 152 -59.03 -28.08 0.64
C VAL A 152 -58.28 -26.85 0.17
N LEU A 153 -57.96 -26.74 -1.12
CA LEU A 153 -57.29 -25.55 -1.66
C LEU A 153 -58.15 -24.30 -1.48
N ASP A 154 -59.46 -24.38 -1.71
CA ASP A 154 -60.37 -23.25 -1.52
C ASP A 154 -60.53 -22.88 -0.04
N ALA A 155 -60.52 -23.85 0.87
CA ALA A 155 -60.53 -23.56 2.31
C ALA A 155 -59.24 -22.85 2.75
N VAL A 156 -58.08 -23.25 2.22
CA VAL A 156 -56.80 -22.58 2.49
C VAL A 156 -56.79 -21.16 1.90
N ARG A 157 -57.21 -20.98 0.64
CA ARG A 157 -57.29 -19.69 -0.07
C ARG A 157 -58.22 -18.67 0.58
N ASN A 158 -59.34 -19.15 1.12
CA ASN A 158 -60.34 -18.29 1.75
C ASN A 158 -60.12 -18.11 3.26
N GLY A 159 -59.20 -18.89 3.86
CA GLY A 159 -58.85 -18.82 5.27
C GLY A 159 -57.42 -18.31 5.49
N PRO A 160 -56.47 -19.17 5.94
CA PRO A 160 -55.11 -18.77 6.32
C PRO A 160 -54.34 -17.98 5.26
N ALA A 161 -54.62 -18.17 3.97
CA ALA A 161 -53.97 -17.45 2.88
C ALA A 161 -54.25 -15.94 2.86
N ARG A 162 -55.27 -15.46 3.58
CA ARG A 162 -55.64 -14.03 3.66
C ARG A 162 -55.19 -13.36 4.94
N TRP A 163 -54.49 -14.07 5.82
CA TRP A 163 -54.04 -13.51 7.08
C TRP A 163 -52.96 -12.45 6.84
N GLU A 164 -52.99 -11.39 7.64
CA GLU A 164 -51.97 -10.35 7.60
C GLU A 164 -50.60 -10.94 7.97
N GLY A 165 -49.56 -10.59 7.21
CA GLY A 165 -48.23 -11.18 7.36
C GLY A 165 -48.03 -12.55 6.66
N VAL A 166 -49.05 -13.10 6.01
CA VAL A 166 -48.95 -14.37 5.26
C VAL A 166 -48.79 -14.11 3.77
N GLN A 167 -47.73 -14.66 3.18
CA GLN A 167 -47.47 -14.64 1.75
C GLN A 167 -47.80 -16.00 1.13
N VAL A 168 -48.53 -15.99 0.01
CA VAL A 168 -49.01 -17.19 -0.67
C VAL A 168 -48.19 -17.46 -1.93
N THR A 169 -47.73 -18.70 -2.08
CA THR A 169 -47.13 -19.21 -3.31
C THR A 169 -47.94 -20.42 -3.79
N GLU A 170 -48.51 -20.35 -4.99
CA GLU A 170 -49.26 -21.46 -5.60
C GLU A 170 -48.40 -22.24 -6.61
N GLY A 171 -48.41 -23.57 -6.48
CA GLY A 171 -47.76 -24.49 -7.41
C GLY A 171 -48.73 -25.56 -7.92
N LYS A 172 -48.24 -26.45 -8.79
CA LYS A 172 -49.08 -27.53 -9.34
C LYS A 172 -49.47 -28.54 -8.23
N ALA A 173 -50.72 -28.50 -7.79
CA ALA A 173 -51.28 -29.32 -6.72
C ALA A 173 -50.63 -29.09 -5.33
N VAL A 174 -50.15 -27.87 -5.07
CA VAL A 174 -49.61 -27.43 -3.78
C VAL A 174 -49.88 -25.93 -3.56
N ILE A 175 -50.20 -25.55 -2.32
CA ILE A 175 -50.24 -24.15 -1.88
C ILE A 175 -49.33 -23.97 -0.65
N GLU A 176 -48.43 -22.99 -0.69
CA GLU A 176 -47.49 -22.68 0.39
C GLU A 176 -47.80 -21.31 0.99
N LEU A 177 -47.82 -21.25 2.33
CA LEU A 177 -48.10 -20.07 3.13
C LEU A 177 -46.87 -19.74 3.99
N SER A 178 -46.18 -18.63 3.69
CA SER A 178 -45.00 -18.16 4.42
C SER A 178 -45.36 -17.00 5.35
N VAL A 179 -44.73 -16.94 6.53
CA VAL A 179 -44.89 -15.84 7.52
C VAL A 179 -43.72 -14.86 7.53
N VAL A 180 -42.77 -15.03 6.60
CA VAL A 180 -41.66 -14.09 6.39
C VAL A 180 -41.68 -13.66 4.93
N GLN A 181 -41.46 -12.37 4.69
CA GLN A 181 -41.20 -11.87 3.34
C GLN A 181 -39.82 -12.32 2.87
N THR A 182 -39.77 -13.51 2.28
CA THR A 182 -38.53 -14.10 1.77
C THR A 182 -38.53 -14.01 0.26
N ASP A 183 -37.67 -13.14 -0.24
CA ASP A 183 -37.28 -13.15 -1.64
C ASP A 183 -35.77 -12.99 -1.80
N LYS A 184 -35.29 -13.33 -2.99
CA LYS A 184 -33.87 -13.30 -3.32
C LYS A 184 -33.23 -11.91 -3.10
N GLY A 185 -34.01 -10.84 -3.17
CA GLY A 185 -33.55 -9.48 -2.88
C GLY A 185 -33.24 -9.29 -1.39
N ASN A 186 -34.18 -9.64 -0.51
CA ASN A 186 -33.93 -9.56 0.94
C ASN A 186 -32.78 -10.47 1.38
N ALA A 187 -32.65 -11.65 0.76
CA ALA A 187 -31.53 -12.55 1.01
C ALA A 187 -30.17 -11.93 0.63
N LEU A 188 -30.11 -11.25 -0.52
CA LEU A 188 -28.92 -10.56 -0.98
C LEU A 188 -28.53 -9.40 -0.04
N ASP A 189 -29.50 -8.60 0.41
CA ASP A 189 -29.26 -7.52 1.37
C ASP A 189 -28.75 -8.03 2.72
N ALA A 190 -29.33 -9.13 3.22
CA ALA A 190 -28.89 -9.76 4.47
C ALA A 190 -27.43 -10.25 4.37
N LEU A 191 -27.10 -10.96 3.29
CA LEU A 191 -25.72 -11.38 2.99
C LEU A 191 -24.77 -10.17 2.93
N ARG A 192 -25.15 -9.13 2.17
CA ARG A 192 -24.35 -7.92 2.00
C ARG A 192 -24.05 -7.25 3.33
N HIS A 193 -25.06 -7.05 4.16
CA HIS A 193 -24.90 -6.40 5.47
C HIS A 193 -23.99 -7.22 6.39
N GLN A 194 -24.21 -8.53 6.46
CA GLN A 194 -23.44 -9.42 7.34
C GLN A 194 -21.95 -9.46 6.99
N VAL A 195 -21.61 -9.54 5.72
CA VAL A 195 -20.20 -9.54 5.26
C VAL A 195 -19.67 -8.13 5.04
N SER A 196 -20.52 -7.12 5.31
CA SER A 196 -20.27 -5.71 5.07
C SER A 196 -19.78 -5.42 3.63
N ALA A 197 -20.31 -6.12 2.64
CA ALA A 197 -19.82 -6.02 1.26
C ALA A 197 -19.94 -4.59 0.73
N THR A 198 -18.85 -4.06 0.19
CA THR A 198 -18.83 -2.73 -0.46
C THR A 198 -19.46 -2.79 -1.85
N ALA A 199 -19.44 -3.94 -2.50
CA ALA A 199 -20.12 -4.19 -3.76
C ALA A 199 -20.61 -5.64 -3.86
N ALA A 200 -21.64 -5.86 -4.68
CA ALA A 200 -22.19 -7.18 -4.97
C ALA A 200 -22.35 -7.43 -6.48
N ILE A 201 -22.14 -8.68 -6.90
CA ILE A 201 -22.60 -9.18 -8.19
C ILE A 201 -23.68 -10.22 -7.97
N PHE A 202 -24.76 -10.11 -8.76
CA PHE A 202 -25.82 -11.11 -8.80
C PHE A 202 -26.02 -11.61 -10.22
N LEU A 203 -25.98 -12.94 -10.40
CA LEU A 203 -26.31 -13.62 -11.66
C LEU A 203 -27.61 -14.41 -11.48
N GLY A 204 -28.57 -14.21 -12.38
CA GLY A 204 -29.87 -14.88 -12.31
C GLY A 204 -30.54 -14.99 -13.69
N ASP A 205 -31.49 -15.89 -13.85
CA ASP A 205 -32.15 -16.19 -15.12
C ASP A 205 -33.67 -16.06 -15.10
N ASP A 206 -34.32 -15.99 -13.94
CA ASP A 206 -35.79 -16.05 -13.86
C ASP A 206 -36.41 -14.78 -13.22
N VAL A 207 -37.74 -14.65 -13.33
CA VAL A 207 -38.51 -13.53 -12.78
C VAL A 207 -38.30 -13.37 -11.27
N THR A 208 -37.98 -14.46 -10.57
CA THR A 208 -37.68 -14.41 -9.13
C THR A 208 -36.39 -13.65 -8.81
N ASP A 209 -35.45 -13.56 -9.76
CA ASP A 209 -34.17 -12.85 -9.65
C ASP A 209 -34.31 -11.34 -9.82
N GLU A 210 -35.38 -10.87 -10.45
CA GLU A 210 -35.66 -9.44 -10.63
C GLU A 210 -35.72 -8.69 -9.30
N LYS A 211 -36.14 -9.39 -8.24
CA LYS A 211 -36.14 -8.84 -6.88
C LYS A 211 -34.73 -8.66 -6.33
N ALA A 212 -33.77 -9.50 -6.72
CA ALA A 212 -32.35 -9.30 -6.39
C ALA A 212 -31.74 -8.17 -7.22
N PHE A 213 -32.04 -8.11 -8.53
CA PHE A 213 -31.58 -7.01 -9.38
C PHE A 213 -32.08 -5.64 -8.90
N ALA A 214 -33.32 -5.55 -8.40
CA ALA A 214 -33.88 -4.32 -7.85
C ALA A 214 -33.17 -3.80 -6.58
N ARG A 215 -32.37 -4.64 -5.89
CA ARG A 215 -31.60 -4.26 -4.70
C ARG A 215 -30.18 -3.77 -5.02
N LEU A 216 -29.68 -4.05 -6.22
CA LEU A 216 -28.33 -3.66 -6.63
C LEU A 216 -28.23 -2.14 -6.75
N GLN A 217 -27.17 -1.57 -6.18
CA GLN A 217 -26.94 -0.13 -6.09
C GLN A 217 -25.45 0.22 -6.14
N GLY A 218 -25.12 1.44 -6.59
CA GLY A 218 -23.74 1.89 -6.65
C GLY A 218 -22.89 1.05 -7.62
N PRO A 219 -21.72 0.52 -7.21
CA PRO A 219 -20.81 -0.25 -8.08
C PRO A 219 -21.25 -1.71 -8.32
N ASP A 220 -22.45 -2.09 -7.85
CA ASP A 220 -22.98 -3.45 -7.98
C ASP A 220 -23.22 -3.85 -9.45
N LEU A 221 -23.19 -5.16 -9.71
CA LEU A 221 -23.31 -5.71 -11.06
C LEU A 221 -24.42 -6.76 -11.14
N GLY A 222 -25.48 -6.47 -11.89
CA GLY A 222 -26.55 -7.43 -12.21
C GLY A 222 -26.36 -8.03 -13.59
N ILE A 223 -26.39 -9.36 -13.70
CA ILE A 223 -26.26 -10.07 -14.98
C ILE A 223 -27.44 -11.03 -15.17
N LYS A 224 -28.26 -10.78 -16.20
CA LYS A 224 -29.32 -11.69 -16.64
C LYS A 224 -28.72 -12.82 -17.49
N VAL A 225 -29.06 -14.06 -17.18
CA VAL A 225 -28.73 -15.24 -17.98
C VAL A 225 -29.93 -15.59 -18.87
N GLY A 226 -29.68 -15.80 -20.17
CA GLY A 226 -30.71 -16.12 -21.16
C GLY A 226 -31.58 -14.93 -21.58
N GLU A 227 -32.71 -15.21 -22.23
CA GLU A 227 -33.63 -14.21 -22.81
C GLU A 227 -34.65 -13.65 -21.78
N GLY A 228 -35.48 -12.70 -22.19
CA GLY A 228 -36.59 -12.12 -21.40
C GLY A 228 -36.28 -10.78 -20.74
N ASP A 229 -37.30 -10.00 -20.41
CA ASP A 229 -37.15 -8.69 -19.78
C ASP A 229 -36.45 -8.79 -18.42
N SER A 230 -35.58 -7.82 -18.10
CA SER A 230 -34.83 -7.81 -16.85
C SER A 230 -34.38 -6.41 -16.43
N LEU A 231 -34.28 -6.19 -15.12
CA LEU A 231 -33.67 -5.02 -14.47
C LEU A 231 -32.14 -5.09 -14.47
N ALA A 232 -31.54 -6.25 -14.76
CA ALA A 232 -30.09 -6.39 -14.86
C ALA A 232 -29.50 -5.52 -15.99
N ALA A 233 -28.43 -4.79 -15.68
CA ALA A 233 -27.77 -3.90 -16.63
C ALA A 233 -27.05 -4.66 -17.77
N HIS A 234 -26.65 -5.91 -17.53
CA HIS A 234 -25.93 -6.74 -18.49
C HIS A 234 -26.60 -8.10 -18.69
N ARG A 235 -26.32 -8.72 -19.83
CA ARG A 235 -26.88 -10.02 -20.21
C ARG A 235 -25.82 -10.94 -20.79
N ILE A 236 -25.96 -12.23 -20.50
CA ILE A 236 -25.20 -13.32 -21.10
C ILE A 236 -26.16 -14.43 -21.57
N SER A 237 -25.72 -15.29 -22.49
CA SER A 237 -26.64 -16.14 -23.25
C SER A 237 -26.87 -17.51 -22.61
N SER A 238 -25.93 -17.98 -21.79
CA SER A 238 -25.93 -19.37 -21.31
C SER A 238 -25.28 -19.55 -19.94
N THR A 239 -25.55 -20.70 -19.31
CA THR A 239 -24.86 -21.14 -18.10
C THR A 239 -23.34 -21.31 -18.31
N THR A 240 -22.88 -21.56 -19.53
CA THR A 240 -21.44 -21.62 -19.86
C THR A 240 -20.81 -20.23 -19.82
N ASP A 241 -21.56 -19.18 -20.16
CA ASP A 241 -21.09 -17.80 -20.02
C ASP A 241 -20.99 -17.40 -18.55
N VAL A 242 -21.87 -17.92 -17.68
CA VAL A 242 -21.79 -17.75 -16.22
C VAL A 242 -20.44 -18.27 -15.71
N ALA A 243 -20.04 -19.47 -16.12
CA ALA A 243 -18.73 -20.02 -15.77
C ALA A 243 -17.58 -19.12 -16.24
N THR A 244 -17.71 -18.52 -17.43
CA THR A 244 -16.70 -17.61 -18.00
C THR A 244 -16.62 -16.30 -17.21
N VAL A 245 -17.76 -15.72 -16.81
CA VAL A 245 -17.83 -14.53 -15.95
C VAL A 245 -17.17 -14.80 -14.59
N LEU A 246 -17.53 -15.91 -13.93
CA LEU A 246 -16.98 -16.26 -12.62
C LEU A 246 -15.47 -16.53 -12.68
N ALA A 247 -15.01 -17.25 -13.71
CA ALA A 247 -13.58 -17.51 -13.91
C ALA A 247 -12.79 -16.21 -14.18
N PHE A 248 -13.33 -15.32 -15.02
CA PHE A 248 -12.71 -14.02 -15.29
C PHE A 248 -12.68 -13.14 -14.03
N LEU A 249 -13.77 -13.10 -13.27
CA LEU A 249 -13.82 -12.39 -11.98
C LEU A 249 -12.81 -12.96 -10.97
N THR A 250 -12.66 -14.28 -10.93
CA THR A 250 -11.65 -14.95 -10.07
C THR A 250 -10.25 -14.46 -10.40
N GLU A 251 -9.89 -14.46 -11.68
CA GLU A 251 -8.57 -14.04 -12.14
C GLU A 251 -8.32 -12.57 -11.81
N GLU A 252 -9.24 -11.67 -12.18
CA GLU A 252 -9.09 -10.23 -11.91
C GLU A 252 -9.02 -9.93 -10.41
N ARG A 253 -9.83 -10.62 -9.60
CA ARG A 253 -9.82 -10.48 -8.14
C ARG A 253 -8.49 -10.98 -7.56
N ARG A 254 -7.98 -12.11 -8.06
CA ARG A 254 -6.69 -12.69 -7.66
C ARG A 254 -5.52 -11.79 -8.02
N THR A 255 -5.47 -11.32 -9.27
CA THR A 255 -4.43 -10.40 -9.75
C THR A 255 -4.44 -9.11 -8.94
N TRP A 256 -5.61 -8.58 -8.60
CA TRP A 256 -5.73 -7.42 -7.73
C TRP A 256 -5.28 -7.70 -6.29
N LEU A 257 -5.76 -8.78 -5.68
CA LEU A 257 -5.47 -9.13 -4.28
C LEU A 257 -4.02 -9.54 -4.03
N TYR A 258 -3.34 -10.13 -5.01
CA TYR A 258 -1.97 -10.62 -4.83
C TYR A 258 -0.95 -9.83 -5.65
N GLY A 259 -1.39 -8.76 -6.31
CA GLY A 259 -0.57 -7.88 -7.13
C GLY A 259 0.45 -8.62 -7.99
N GLU A 260 0.02 -9.68 -8.69
CA GLU A 260 0.87 -10.64 -9.46
C GLU A 260 1.78 -9.99 -10.53
N GLN A 261 1.74 -8.65 -10.69
CA GLN A 261 2.56 -7.87 -11.61
C GLN A 261 3.30 -6.70 -10.94
N ALA A 262 3.39 -6.65 -9.61
CA ALA A 262 4.15 -5.61 -8.91
C ALA A 262 5.63 -5.67 -9.34
N PRO A 263 6.20 -4.58 -9.91
CA PRO A 263 7.62 -4.52 -10.21
C PRO A 263 8.43 -4.67 -8.91
N PRO A 264 9.45 -5.54 -8.85
CA PRO A 264 10.27 -5.67 -7.65
C PRO A 264 10.84 -4.32 -7.21
N ILE A 265 10.83 -4.07 -5.89
CA ILE A 265 11.12 -2.75 -5.30
C ILE A 265 12.53 -2.29 -5.72
N GLU A 266 13.52 -3.18 -5.66
CA GLU A 266 14.90 -2.91 -6.03
C GLU A 266 15.08 -2.50 -7.51
N ARG A 267 14.07 -2.75 -8.36
CA ARG A 267 14.10 -2.40 -9.78
C ARG A 267 13.42 -1.06 -10.09
N LEU A 268 12.87 -0.39 -9.09
CA LEU A 268 12.30 0.95 -9.23
C LEU A 268 13.43 1.99 -9.19
N THR A 269 13.38 2.93 -10.12
CA THR A 269 14.38 4.00 -10.26
C THR A 269 13.76 5.34 -9.90
N MET A 270 14.43 6.10 -9.04
CA MET A 270 13.97 7.41 -8.56
C MET A 270 14.39 8.53 -9.50
N LEU A 271 13.45 9.41 -9.86
CA LEU A 271 13.69 10.74 -10.40
C LEU A 271 13.48 11.76 -9.28
N SER A 272 14.32 12.79 -9.22
CA SER A 272 14.14 13.90 -8.29
C SER A 272 14.61 15.22 -8.89
N ASN A 273 13.93 16.30 -8.53
CA ASN A 273 14.41 17.68 -8.63
C ASN A 273 14.38 18.39 -7.26
N GLU A 274 14.47 17.61 -6.18
CA GLU A 274 14.40 18.02 -4.77
C GLU A 274 13.01 18.53 -4.33
N ARG A 275 12.21 19.09 -5.24
CA ARG A 275 10.82 19.52 -4.95
C ARG A 275 9.78 18.44 -5.22
N ASN A 276 10.05 17.54 -6.15
CA ASN A 276 9.18 16.45 -6.53
C ASN A 276 9.99 15.18 -6.76
N ILE A 277 9.32 14.05 -6.58
CA ILE A 277 9.88 12.73 -6.80
C ILE A 277 8.91 11.92 -7.67
N ALA A 278 9.48 11.09 -8.53
CA ALA A 278 8.75 10.07 -9.25
C ALA A 278 9.54 8.76 -9.27
N LEU A 279 8.84 7.61 -9.28
CA LEU A 279 9.47 6.31 -9.52
C LEU A 279 9.13 5.77 -10.90
N VAL A 280 10.14 5.24 -11.57
CA VAL A 280 10.06 4.66 -12.91
C VAL A 280 10.42 3.18 -12.84
N THR A 281 9.60 2.35 -13.45
CA THR A 281 9.87 0.92 -13.60
C THR A 281 10.94 0.66 -14.68
N PRO A 282 11.52 -0.56 -14.75
CA PRO A 282 12.51 -0.89 -15.77
C PRO A 282 12.03 -0.72 -17.21
N ASP A 283 10.72 -0.76 -17.45
CA ASP A 283 10.06 -0.62 -18.75
C ASP A 283 9.56 0.81 -19.04
N ALA A 284 10.14 1.83 -18.41
CA ALA A 284 9.80 3.26 -18.58
C ALA A 284 8.33 3.59 -18.32
N ARG A 285 7.76 3.03 -17.25
CA ARG A 285 6.48 3.45 -16.70
C ARG A 285 6.71 4.23 -15.41
N VAL A 286 6.25 5.48 -15.39
CA VAL A 286 6.16 6.27 -14.16
C VAL A 286 5.00 5.70 -13.36
N THR A 287 5.33 5.04 -12.26
CA THR A 287 4.40 4.24 -11.44
C THR A 287 4.02 4.94 -10.13
N TRP A 288 4.84 5.88 -9.70
CA TRP A 288 4.64 6.67 -8.49
C TRP A 288 5.01 8.13 -8.77
N MET A 289 4.14 9.06 -8.40
CA MET A 289 4.43 10.50 -8.39
C MET A 289 3.35 11.23 -7.61
N CYS A 290 3.76 12.16 -6.72
CA CYS A 290 2.87 13.04 -5.98
C CYS A 290 3.00 14.48 -6.46
N HIS A 291 1.93 15.27 -6.30
CA HIS A 291 1.89 16.68 -6.68
C HIS A 291 0.87 17.41 -5.79
N PRO A 292 1.15 18.64 -5.30
CA PRO A 292 2.27 19.53 -5.66
C PRO A 292 3.63 19.17 -5.05
N GLY A 293 3.67 18.49 -3.91
CA GLY A 293 4.89 18.00 -3.26
C GLY A 293 4.94 16.48 -3.16
N PRO A 294 6.07 15.91 -2.71
CA PRO A 294 6.23 14.46 -2.55
C PRO A 294 5.39 13.90 -1.38
N ASP A 295 5.08 14.72 -0.37
CA ASP A 295 4.21 14.41 0.77
C ASP A 295 2.71 14.66 0.47
N SER A 296 2.38 15.15 -0.73
CA SER A 296 1.00 15.35 -1.21
C SER A 296 0.35 14.05 -1.67
N ALA A 297 -0.93 14.09 -2.05
CA ALA A 297 -1.59 12.91 -2.61
C ALA A 297 -0.99 12.50 -3.97
N ALA A 298 -0.98 11.20 -4.25
CA ALA A 298 -0.42 10.67 -5.48
C ALA A 298 -1.31 11.00 -6.70
N VAL A 299 -0.66 11.39 -7.80
CA VAL A 299 -1.25 11.48 -9.16
C VAL A 299 -1.05 10.18 -9.91
N PHE A 300 0.06 9.50 -9.65
CA PHE A 300 0.33 8.14 -10.10
C PHE A 300 0.56 7.27 -8.87
N ALA A 301 -0.29 6.29 -8.67
CA ALA A 301 -0.23 5.32 -7.59
C ALA A 301 -0.29 3.87 -8.12
N ASP A 302 0.12 3.63 -9.37
CA ASP A 302 0.23 2.30 -9.98
C ASP A 302 1.07 1.35 -9.12
N LEU A 303 2.08 1.88 -8.43
CA LEU A 303 2.88 1.12 -7.46
C LEU A 303 2.04 0.43 -6.37
N LEU A 304 0.96 1.08 -5.91
CA LEU A 304 0.10 0.62 -4.83
C LEU A 304 -1.26 0.10 -5.33
N GLY A 305 -1.66 0.40 -6.56
CA GLY A 305 -2.98 0.02 -7.08
C GLY A 305 -3.04 -0.51 -8.49
N GLY A 306 -1.89 -0.83 -9.07
CA GLY A 306 -1.77 -1.28 -10.44
C GLY A 306 -2.19 -0.21 -11.45
N PRO A 307 -2.27 -0.54 -12.75
CA PRO A 307 -2.43 0.46 -13.81
C PRO A 307 -3.67 1.35 -13.69
N ALA A 308 -4.68 0.93 -12.93
CA ALA A 308 -5.88 1.74 -12.71
C ALA A 308 -5.72 2.85 -11.67
N ALA A 309 -4.71 2.74 -10.78
CA ALA A 309 -4.32 3.78 -9.82
C ALA A 309 -3.36 4.82 -10.41
N GLY A 310 -3.14 4.76 -11.73
CA GLY A 310 -2.60 5.86 -12.52
C GLY A 310 -1.11 5.74 -12.79
N HIS A 311 -0.75 6.02 -14.04
CA HIS A 311 0.61 5.90 -14.54
C HIS A 311 0.86 6.78 -15.76
N PHE A 312 2.14 6.91 -16.13
CA PHE A 312 2.55 7.42 -17.44
C PHE A 312 3.55 6.45 -18.06
N SER A 313 3.17 5.74 -19.12
CA SER A 313 3.97 4.67 -19.72
C SER A 313 4.41 4.99 -21.15
N ILE A 314 5.65 4.62 -21.47
CA ILE A 314 6.20 4.65 -22.83
C ILE A 314 6.78 3.27 -23.12
N ARG A 315 6.36 2.65 -24.22
CA ARG A 315 6.86 1.34 -24.63
C ARG A 315 6.90 1.20 -26.16
N PRO A 316 7.73 0.31 -26.71
CA PRO A 316 7.64 -0.04 -28.13
C PRO A 316 6.23 -0.54 -28.48
N HIS A 317 5.69 -0.08 -29.61
CA HIS A 317 4.38 -0.53 -30.08
C HIS A 317 4.47 -1.97 -30.61
N VAL A 318 3.51 -2.82 -30.22
CA VAL A 318 3.35 -4.16 -30.79
C VAL A 318 2.05 -4.18 -31.58
N GLY A 319 2.14 -4.30 -32.90
CA GLY A 319 0.99 -4.38 -33.79
C GLY A 319 0.17 -5.66 -33.55
N GLY A 320 -1.15 -5.54 -33.57
CA GLY A 320 -2.06 -6.66 -33.34
C GLY A 320 -2.00 -7.71 -34.46
N ASN A 321 -1.37 -8.84 -34.16
CA ASN A 321 -1.74 -10.20 -34.63
C ASN A 321 -0.93 -11.24 -33.82
N GLY A 322 -1.50 -11.69 -32.70
CA GLY A 322 -1.08 -12.89 -31.97
C GLY A 322 0.03 -12.70 -30.92
N GLY A 323 -0.37 -12.53 -29.65
CA GLY A 323 0.36 -13.02 -28.47
C GLY A 323 1.76 -12.50 -28.15
N GLN A 324 2.37 -11.60 -28.93
CA GLN A 324 3.71 -11.09 -28.64
C GLN A 324 3.69 -10.10 -27.47
N ARG A 325 4.37 -10.46 -26.37
CA ARG A 325 4.69 -9.54 -25.28
C ARG A 325 5.53 -8.38 -25.82
N SER A 326 5.31 -7.17 -25.30
CA SER A 326 6.16 -6.00 -25.58
C SER A 326 7.64 -6.38 -25.38
N PRO A 327 8.54 -6.00 -26.31
CA PRO A 327 9.95 -6.31 -26.16
C PRO A 327 10.47 -5.70 -24.86
N LEU A 328 11.25 -6.50 -24.13
CA LEU A 328 11.87 -6.06 -22.89
C LEU A 328 12.97 -5.02 -23.19
N PRO A 329 13.17 -4.04 -22.29
CA PRO A 329 14.30 -3.13 -22.34
C PRO A 329 15.63 -3.88 -22.34
N LEU A 330 16.63 -3.35 -23.05
CA LEU A 330 18.02 -3.79 -23.00
C LEU A 330 18.72 -3.35 -21.71
N GLY A 331 18.22 -2.29 -21.08
CA GLY A 331 18.75 -1.79 -19.81
C GLY A 331 18.18 -0.42 -19.43
N GLN A 332 18.29 -0.09 -18.15
CA GLN A 332 17.97 1.21 -17.58
C GLN A 332 19.16 1.68 -16.75
N ARG A 333 19.52 2.96 -16.83
CA ARG A 333 20.64 3.53 -16.06
C ARG A 333 20.42 5.01 -15.81
N TYR A 334 21.09 5.55 -14.80
CA TYR A 334 21.28 6.99 -14.69
C TYR A 334 22.30 7.49 -15.71
N VAL A 335 22.07 8.69 -16.25
CA VAL A 335 23.16 9.48 -16.84
C VAL A 335 24.18 9.76 -15.72
N PRO A 336 25.48 9.49 -15.93
CA PRO A 336 26.47 9.53 -14.86
C PRO A 336 26.44 10.82 -14.05
N ASN A 337 26.48 10.70 -12.72
CA ASN A 337 26.45 11.82 -11.77
C ASN A 337 25.21 12.73 -11.86
N THR A 338 24.07 12.21 -12.33
CA THR A 338 22.79 12.93 -12.37
C THR A 338 21.62 12.08 -11.87
N MET A 339 20.44 12.70 -11.78
CA MET A 339 19.14 12.04 -11.58
C MET A 339 18.35 11.83 -12.88
N THR A 340 18.96 12.06 -14.05
CA THR A 340 18.36 11.76 -15.36
C THR A 340 18.48 10.27 -15.66
N VAL A 341 17.40 9.64 -16.13
CA VAL A 341 17.33 8.19 -16.38
C VAL A 341 17.20 7.92 -17.86
N GLU A 342 17.98 6.97 -18.37
CA GLU A 342 17.89 6.42 -19.72
C GLU A 342 17.36 5.00 -19.67
N THR A 343 16.24 4.74 -20.35
CA THR A 343 15.72 3.39 -20.59
C THR A 343 15.85 3.04 -22.07
N ARG A 344 16.56 1.95 -22.38
CA ARG A 344 16.95 1.62 -23.76
C ARG A 344 16.33 0.33 -24.25
N TRP A 345 15.83 0.35 -25.47
CA TRP A 345 15.50 -0.81 -26.32
C TRP A 345 16.37 -0.81 -27.58
N SER A 346 16.16 -1.78 -28.48
CA SER A 346 16.96 -1.88 -29.71
C SER A 346 16.87 -0.65 -30.63
N ARG A 347 15.70 0.01 -30.70
CA ARG A 347 15.44 1.16 -31.59
C ARG A 347 14.67 2.30 -30.90
N LEU A 348 14.67 2.31 -29.57
CA LEU A 348 14.04 3.32 -28.74
C LEU A 348 14.96 3.63 -27.56
N LEU A 349 15.17 4.91 -27.30
CA LEU A 349 15.74 5.43 -26.06
C LEU A 349 14.72 6.40 -25.47
N VAL A 350 14.37 6.17 -24.20
CA VAL A 350 13.55 7.07 -23.40
C VAL A 350 14.46 7.72 -22.37
N THR A 351 14.50 9.05 -22.34
CA THR A 351 15.21 9.83 -21.34
C THR A 351 14.19 10.53 -20.44
N ASP A 352 14.16 10.18 -19.17
CA ASP A 352 13.22 10.70 -18.16
C ASP A 352 13.96 11.57 -17.14
N TYR A 353 13.44 12.75 -16.84
CA TYR A 353 13.94 13.61 -15.76
C TYR A 353 12.86 14.55 -15.21
N LEU A 354 13.04 14.99 -13.96
CA LEU A 354 12.31 16.13 -13.40
C LEU A 354 13.16 17.40 -13.59
N ALA A 355 12.58 18.41 -14.22
CA ALA A 355 13.30 19.64 -14.55
C ALA A 355 13.60 20.49 -13.30
N HIS A 356 14.77 21.13 -13.29
CA HIS A 356 15.11 22.21 -12.35
C HIS A 356 14.69 23.58 -12.92
N GLY A 357 14.77 24.62 -12.08
CA GLY A 357 14.56 26.02 -12.50
C GLY A 357 13.09 26.39 -12.76
N THR A 358 12.13 25.58 -12.30
CA THR A 358 10.70 25.91 -12.37
C THR A 358 10.26 26.82 -11.22
N ASP A 359 9.14 27.52 -11.40
CA ASP A 359 8.50 28.28 -10.33
C ASP A 359 8.13 27.39 -9.13
N THR A 360 8.01 27.98 -7.95
CA THR A 360 7.49 27.29 -6.75
C THR A 360 6.09 26.74 -7.08
N HIS A 361 5.81 25.48 -6.69
CA HIS A 361 4.59 24.71 -7.01
C HIS A 361 4.46 24.16 -8.44
N ARG A 362 5.42 24.45 -9.33
CA ARG A 362 5.42 23.89 -10.69
C ARG A 362 6.29 22.64 -10.76
N THR A 363 5.71 21.56 -11.27
CA THR A 363 6.40 20.28 -11.50
C THR A 363 6.42 19.96 -12.99
N ASP A 364 7.61 19.78 -13.56
CA ASP A 364 7.76 19.41 -14.96
C ASP A 364 8.48 18.04 -15.05
N LEU A 365 7.71 16.99 -15.34
CA LEU A 365 8.23 15.66 -15.71
C LEU A 365 8.42 15.61 -17.21
N VAL A 366 9.68 15.55 -17.64
CA VAL A 366 10.06 15.58 -19.06
C VAL A 366 10.51 14.20 -19.51
N ARG A 367 9.97 13.76 -20.64
CA ARG A 367 10.24 12.46 -21.26
C ARG A 367 10.59 12.65 -22.72
N VAL A 368 11.80 12.28 -23.11
CA VAL A 368 12.31 12.43 -24.48
C VAL A 368 12.42 11.07 -25.14
N LEU A 369 11.75 10.90 -26.27
CA LEU A 369 11.73 9.67 -27.04
C LEU A 369 12.57 9.86 -28.29
N SER A 370 13.60 9.04 -28.46
CA SER A 370 14.45 9.05 -29.65
C SER A 370 14.63 7.65 -30.22
N GLY A 371 14.80 7.55 -31.53
CA GLY A 371 14.97 6.27 -32.21
C GLY A 371 14.25 6.19 -33.55
N SER A 372 13.98 4.98 -34.02
CA SER A 372 13.42 4.69 -35.34
C SER A 372 12.39 3.56 -35.30
N THR A 373 11.48 3.63 -34.33
CA THR A 373 10.41 2.65 -34.09
C THR A 373 9.09 3.33 -33.79
N THR A 374 8.00 2.60 -33.96
CA THR A 374 6.70 2.98 -33.43
C THR A 374 6.65 2.78 -31.92
N VAL A 375 6.11 3.75 -31.19
CA VAL A 375 5.96 3.72 -29.72
C VAL A 375 4.50 3.89 -29.32
N SER A 376 4.11 3.26 -28.22
CA SER A 376 2.83 3.46 -27.56
C SER A 376 3.05 4.24 -26.28
N VAL A 377 2.23 5.26 -26.09
CA VAL A 377 2.24 6.14 -24.93
C VAL A 377 0.87 6.05 -24.27
N ASP A 378 0.85 5.76 -22.97
CA ASP A 378 -0.36 5.70 -22.15
C ASP A 378 -0.21 6.71 -20.99
N PHE A 379 -1.05 7.75 -20.96
CA PHE A 379 -1.14 8.74 -19.90
C PHE A 379 -2.45 8.59 -19.13
N ALA A 380 -2.37 8.17 -17.87
CA ALA A 380 -3.51 7.85 -17.02
C ALA A 380 -3.38 8.54 -15.65
N PRO A 381 -3.61 9.85 -15.55
CA PRO A 381 -3.58 10.56 -14.27
C PRO A 381 -4.71 10.10 -13.34
N ARG A 382 -4.39 9.87 -12.07
CA ARG A 382 -5.29 9.48 -10.97
C ARG A 382 -4.97 10.27 -9.69
N PRO A 383 -5.19 11.59 -9.70
CA PRO A 383 -5.03 12.44 -8.50
C PRO A 383 -5.83 11.91 -7.31
N GLU A 384 -5.41 12.31 -6.10
CA GLU A 384 -6.01 11.88 -4.84
C GLU A 384 -6.03 10.34 -4.70
N PHE A 385 -4.97 9.66 -5.14
CA PHE A 385 -4.91 8.19 -5.17
C PHE A 385 -6.04 7.55 -6.00
N GLY A 386 -6.52 8.26 -7.03
CA GLY A 386 -7.62 7.83 -7.89
C GLY A 386 -9.02 8.05 -7.30
N GLN A 387 -9.16 8.85 -6.24
CA GLN A 387 -10.47 9.08 -5.61
C GLN A 387 -11.32 10.16 -6.30
N VAL A 388 -10.72 10.97 -7.18
CA VAL A 388 -11.45 12.04 -7.89
C VAL A 388 -11.62 11.75 -9.39
N PRO A 389 -12.79 12.06 -9.99
CA PRO A 389 -13.00 11.94 -11.42
C PRO A 389 -12.04 12.82 -12.22
N VAL A 390 -11.57 12.31 -13.37
CA VAL A 390 -10.66 13.04 -14.25
C VAL A 390 -11.23 13.13 -15.65
N ARG A 391 -11.16 14.33 -16.25
CA ARG A 391 -11.44 14.55 -17.67
C ARG A 391 -10.19 15.06 -18.38
N ILE A 392 -9.97 14.59 -19.61
CA ILE A 392 -8.84 14.97 -20.45
C ILE A 392 -9.37 15.59 -21.74
N THR A 393 -8.92 16.80 -22.04
CA THR A 393 -9.27 17.52 -23.27
C THR A 393 -8.02 17.65 -24.15
N PRO A 394 -8.02 17.09 -25.38
CA PRO A 394 -6.96 17.35 -26.35
C PRO A 394 -6.97 18.80 -26.81
N GLU A 395 -5.79 19.42 -26.87
CA GLU A 395 -5.55 20.78 -27.34
C GLU A 395 -4.41 20.79 -28.38
N ALA A 396 -4.25 21.88 -29.13
CA ALA A 396 -3.24 21.95 -30.20
C ALA A 396 -1.80 21.68 -29.72
N GLY A 397 -1.49 22.02 -28.46
CA GLY A 397 -0.17 21.80 -27.84
C GLY A 397 -0.05 20.51 -27.04
N GLY A 398 -1.12 19.73 -26.88
CA GLY A 398 -1.11 18.47 -26.12
C GLY A 398 -2.42 18.18 -25.39
N LEU A 399 -2.38 18.02 -24.06
CA LEU A 399 -3.55 17.66 -23.25
C LEU A 399 -3.76 18.62 -22.09
N ARG A 400 -5.03 18.89 -21.76
CA ARG A 400 -5.44 19.52 -20.50
C ARG A 400 -6.15 18.51 -19.61
N VAL A 401 -5.78 18.45 -18.34
CA VAL A 401 -6.40 17.59 -17.33
C VAL A 401 -7.29 18.44 -16.44
N GLN A 402 -8.52 17.96 -16.20
CA GLN A 402 -9.52 18.60 -15.36
C GLN A 402 -9.96 17.63 -14.24
N GLY A 403 -10.34 18.19 -13.09
CA GLY A 403 -10.74 17.42 -11.90
C GLY A 403 -9.61 17.21 -10.89
N THR A 404 -8.45 17.81 -11.12
CA THR A 404 -7.34 17.92 -10.18
C THR A 404 -7.52 19.13 -9.27
N SER A 405 -6.96 19.09 -8.06
CA SER A 405 -6.88 20.23 -7.13
C SER A 405 -5.96 21.33 -7.68
N GLU A 406 -4.88 20.94 -8.35
CA GLU A 406 -3.91 21.82 -9.01
C GLU A 406 -4.00 21.74 -10.54
N PRO A 407 -3.75 22.82 -11.30
CA PRO A 407 -3.76 22.78 -12.76
C PRO A 407 -2.74 21.79 -13.33
N MET A 408 -3.12 21.06 -14.39
CA MET A 408 -2.25 20.06 -14.99
C MET A 408 -2.45 19.95 -16.50
N VAL A 409 -1.34 19.91 -17.23
CA VAL A 409 -1.30 19.76 -18.69
C VAL A 409 -0.20 18.78 -19.10
N VAL A 410 -0.31 18.25 -20.32
CA VAL A 410 0.78 17.55 -21.00
C VAL A 410 1.12 18.30 -22.27
N TYR A 411 2.32 18.89 -22.34
CA TYR A 411 2.86 19.42 -23.58
C TYR A 411 3.38 18.26 -24.43
N SER A 412 2.81 18.10 -25.62
CA SER A 412 3.12 17.00 -26.54
C SER A 412 2.86 17.44 -27.98
N PRO A 413 3.71 18.33 -28.53
CA PRO A 413 3.47 18.94 -29.84
C PRO A 413 3.43 17.88 -30.93
N GLY A 414 2.40 17.93 -31.80
CA GLY A 414 2.26 17.02 -32.92
C GLY A 414 1.80 15.60 -32.56
N VAL A 415 1.54 15.30 -31.29
CA VAL A 415 1.04 13.99 -30.84
C VAL A 415 -0.49 13.96 -30.94
N GLN A 416 -1.02 12.93 -31.59
CA GLN A 416 -2.46 12.67 -31.65
C GLN A 416 -2.86 11.71 -30.54
N TRP A 417 -3.81 12.14 -29.71
CA TRP A 417 -4.28 11.39 -28.56
C TRP A 417 -5.68 10.84 -28.77
N GLU A 418 -5.86 9.57 -28.46
CA GLU A 418 -7.14 8.92 -28.27
C GLU A 418 -7.51 8.96 -26.78
N ILE A 419 -8.65 9.56 -26.45
CA ILE A 419 -9.15 9.62 -25.08
C ILE A 419 -10.06 8.43 -24.83
N ALA A 420 -9.68 7.59 -23.88
CA ALA A 420 -10.49 6.47 -23.40
C ALA A 420 -11.09 6.81 -22.03
N SER A 421 -12.34 6.42 -21.82
CA SER A 421 -13.00 6.53 -20.51
C SER A 421 -13.00 5.18 -19.79
N ASP A 422 -12.59 5.19 -18.53
CA ASP A 422 -12.62 4.07 -17.60
C ASP A 422 -13.38 4.49 -16.34
N GLY A 423 -14.68 4.20 -16.32
CA GLY A 423 -15.59 4.66 -15.28
C GLY A 423 -15.63 6.19 -15.21
N VAL A 424 -15.26 6.74 -14.05
CA VAL A 424 -15.22 8.19 -13.79
C VAL A 424 -13.90 8.85 -14.21
N HIS A 425 -12.91 8.07 -14.67
CA HIS A 425 -11.62 8.59 -15.08
C HIS A 425 -11.45 8.53 -16.60
N GLN A 426 -10.65 9.45 -17.14
CA GLN A 426 -10.17 9.38 -18.51
C GLN A 426 -8.66 9.11 -18.53
N SER A 427 -8.23 8.47 -19.60
CA SER A 427 -6.83 8.24 -19.94
C SER A 427 -6.61 8.61 -21.41
N ALA A 428 -5.41 9.05 -21.75
CA ALA A 428 -5.03 9.38 -23.12
C ALA A 428 -4.02 8.36 -23.64
N ARG A 429 -4.22 7.88 -24.87
CA ARG A 429 -3.31 6.97 -25.56
C ARG A 429 -2.82 7.56 -26.86
N ALA A 430 -1.56 7.36 -27.19
CA ALA A 430 -1.00 7.76 -28.48
C ALA A 430 -0.12 6.64 -29.05
N VAL A 431 -0.14 6.50 -30.37
CA VAL A 431 0.82 5.70 -31.12
C VAL A 431 1.63 6.67 -31.98
N ILE A 432 2.94 6.70 -31.76
CA ILE A 432 3.84 7.70 -32.36
C ILE A 432 4.88 6.96 -33.20
N GLU A 433 5.04 7.37 -34.45
CA GLU A 433 6.14 6.92 -35.29
C GLU A 433 7.36 7.81 -35.04
N LEU A 434 8.45 7.22 -34.55
CA LEU A 434 9.70 7.98 -34.33
C LEU A 434 10.55 8.02 -35.59
N THR A 435 11.08 9.20 -35.89
CA THR A 435 12.06 9.43 -36.95
C THR A 435 13.45 9.61 -36.32
N GLU A 436 14.45 8.94 -36.88
CA GLU A 436 15.82 9.06 -36.37
C GLU A 436 16.33 10.50 -36.49
N GLY A 437 16.86 11.05 -35.39
CA GLY A 437 17.34 12.43 -35.31
C GLY A 437 16.26 13.47 -35.00
N GLU A 438 14.98 13.08 -34.93
CA GLU A 438 13.86 13.96 -34.57
C GLU A 438 13.20 13.46 -33.27
N PRO A 439 13.71 13.86 -32.09
CA PRO A 439 13.17 13.39 -30.82
C PRO A 439 11.76 13.95 -30.59
N VAL A 440 10.91 13.14 -29.95
CA VAL A 440 9.59 13.57 -29.47
C VAL A 440 9.68 13.87 -27.99
N VAL A 441 9.21 15.05 -27.58
CA VAL A 441 9.20 15.49 -26.19
C VAL A 441 7.78 15.43 -25.65
N LEU A 442 7.63 14.78 -24.49
CA LEU A 442 6.41 14.79 -23.70
C LEU A 442 6.73 15.41 -22.34
N GLU A 443 6.05 16.50 -21.98
CA GLU A 443 6.22 17.15 -20.67
C GLU A 443 4.89 17.16 -19.93
N MET A 444 4.79 16.40 -18.84
CA MET A 444 3.70 16.58 -17.88
C MET A 444 4.06 17.77 -16.98
N ARG A 445 3.20 18.79 -16.97
CA ARG A 445 3.36 20.02 -16.19
C ARG A 445 2.24 20.12 -15.18
N GLY A 446 2.58 20.09 -13.89
CA GLY A 446 1.66 20.33 -12.76
C GLY A 446 1.86 21.73 -12.20
N GLY A 447 0.80 22.30 -11.61
CA GLY A 447 0.77 23.67 -11.08
C GLY A 447 0.63 24.75 -12.17
N THR A 448 0.38 24.36 -13.42
CA THR A 448 0.26 25.30 -14.55
C THR A 448 -0.66 24.80 -15.66
N GLU A 449 -1.25 25.75 -16.37
CA GLU A 449 -2.07 25.53 -17.57
C GLU A 449 -1.29 25.76 -18.88
N ASP A 450 -0.01 26.10 -18.75
CA ASP A 450 0.84 26.59 -19.84
C ASP A 450 1.37 25.46 -20.73
N LEU A 451 0.99 25.51 -22.01
CA LEU A 451 1.44 24.61 -23.09
C LEU A 451 2.47 25.27 -24.02
N THR A 452 3.11 26.37 -23.59
CA THR A 452 4.14 27.03 -24.41
C THR A 452 5.33 26.11 -24.66
N PRO A 453 5.89 26.11 -25.89
CA PRO A 453 7.09 25.36 -26.21
C PRO A 453 8.29 25.75 -25.35
N THR A 454 9.09 24.75 -25.02
CA THR A 454 10.32 24.83 -24.21
C THR A 454 11.51 24.35 -25.04
N ASP A 455 12.70 24.88 -24.73
CA ASP A 455 13.97 24.37 -25.29
C ASP A 455 14.45 23.18 -24.46
N GLU A 456 13.90 21.99 -24.74
CA GLU A 456 14.19 20.77 -23.98
C GLU A 456 15.70 20.46 -23.88
N PRO A 457 16.51 20.51 -24.96
CA PRO A 457 17.94 20.24 -24.86
C PRO A 457 18.65 21.18 -23.87
N ALA A 458 18.29 22.46 -23.86
CA ALA A 458 18.85 23.42 -22.91
C ALA A 458 18.42 23.11 -21.46
N ARG A 459 17.14 22.80 -21.24
CA ARG A 459 16.59 22.44 -19.92
C ARG A 459 17.21 21.16 -19.35
N ARG A 460 17.41 20.14 -20.20
CA ARG A 460 18.09 18.90 -19.79
C ARG A 460 19.53 19.18 -19.42
N ALA A 461 20.25 19.96 -20.23
CA ALA A 461 21.64 20.32 -19.92
C ALA A 461 21.75 21.10 -18.60
N GLU A 462 20.84 22.02 -18.32
CA GLU A 462 20.76 22.74 -17.03
C GLU A 462 20.51 21.78 -15.87
N THR A 463 19.54 20.87 -16.02
CA THR A 463 19.21 19.86 -15.00
C THR A 463 20.36 18.90 -14.73
N GLU A 464 21.03 18.40 -15.77
CA GLU A 464 22.19 17.51 -15.64
C GLU A 464 23.41 18.25 -15.06
N ALA A 465 23.61 19.51 -15.43
CA ALA A 465 24.66 20.36 -14.86
C ALA A 465 24.42 20.58 -13.35
N TYR A 466 23.18 20.83 -12.93
CA TYR A 466 22.84 21.02 -11.51
C TYR A 466 23.36 19.86 -10.63
N TRP A 467 23.06 18.62 -11.04
CA TRP A 467 23.50 17.44 -10.30
C TRP A 467 25.00 17.18 -10.43
N SER A 468 25.52 17.23 -11.66
CA SER A 468 26.91 16.85 -11.93
C SER A 468 27.92 17.86 -11.39
N GLU A 469 27.59 19.17 -11.35
CA GLU A 469 28.43 20.17 -10.70
C GLU A 469 28.43 20.01 -9.18
N TRP A 470 27.28 19.69 -8.56
CA TRP A 470 27.25 19.41 -7.12
C TRP A 470 28.11 18.19 -6.76
N MET A 471 27.99 17.10 -7.54
CA MET A 471 28.78 15.88 -7.33
C MET A 471 30.29 16.13 -7.35
N LYS A 472 30.78 17.10 -8.13
CA LYS A 472 32.20 17.47 -8.18
C LYS A 472 32.69 18.14 -6.89
N THR A 473 31.79 18.65 -6.05
CA THR A 473 32.15 19.28 -4.78
C THR A 473 32.38 18.26 -3.66
N LEU A 474 31.95 17.01 -3.85
CA LEU A 474 32.01 15.97 -2.84
C LEU A 474 33.38 15.29 -2.77
N SER A 475 33.73 14.86 -1.56
CA SER A 475 34.88 14.02 -1.26
C SER A 475 34.42 12.58 -1.06
N LEU A 476 34.47 11.79 -2.13
CA LEU A 476 34.02 10.40 -2.11
C LEU A 476 35.14 9.43 -1.67
N PRO A 477 34.84 8.43 -0.82
CA PRO A 477 35.75 7.35 -0.47
C PRO A 477 36.18 6.51 -1.70
N GLU A 478 37.24 5.72 -1.54
CA GLU A 478 37.72 4.83 -2.61
C GLU A 478 36.88 3.55 -2.70
N VAL A 479 36.49 2.99 -1.56
CA VAL A 479 35.63 1.80 -1.48
C VAL A 479 34.25 2.16 -2.03
N GLU A 480 33.80 1.37 -3.02
CA GLU A 480 32.48 1.51 -3.66
C GLU A 480 32.12 2.93 -4.12
N ARG A 481 33.13 3.68 -4.59
CA ARG A 481 33.02 5.10 -4.96
C ARG A 481 31.78 5.47 -5.78
N GLU A 482 31.46 4.68 -6.80
CA GLU A 482 30.31 4.94 -7.70
C GLU A 482 28.96 4.70 -7.00
N LEU A 483 28.87 3.69 -6.14
CA LEU A 483 27.66 3.41 -5.37
C LEU A 483 27.47 4.44 -4.24
N VAL A 484 28.56 4.91 -3.65
CA VAL A 484 28.57 6.04 -2.71
C VAL A 484 28.12 7.33 -3.40
N ALA A 485 28.61 7.60 -4.63
CA ALA A 485 28.12 8.73 -5.43
C ALA A 485 26.60 8.64 -5.70
N ARG A 486 26.11 7.44 -6.06
CA ARG A 486 24.67 7.21 -6.26
C ARG A 486 23.86 7.39 -4.98
N SER A 487 24.38 6.91 -3.85
CA SER A 487 23.74 7.09 -2.54
C SER A 487 23.70 8.56 -2.14
N ALA A 488 24.78 9.32 -2.36
CA ALA A 488 24.82 10.76 -2.10
C ALA A 488 23.77 11.52 -2.94
N LEU A 489 23.67 11.23 -4.25
CA LEU A 489 22.62 11.79 -5.12
C LEU A 489 21.21 11.42 -4.65
N THR A 490 21.03 10.20 -4.15
CA THR A 490 19.75 9.74 -3.63
C THR A 490 19.36 10.50 -2.37
N LEU A 491 20.27 10.62 -1.41
CA LEU A 491 20.06 11.42 -0.19
C LEU A 491 19.74 12.88 -0.53
N ARG A 492 20.51 13.49 -1.45
CA ARG A 492 20.23 14.86 -1.89
C ARG A 492 18.89 14.98 -2.59
N GLY A 493 18.52 14.01 -3.41
CA GLY A 493 17.21 13.93 -4.04
C GLY A 493 16.04 13.81 -3.05
N LEU A 494 16.30 13.42 -1.80
CA LEU A 494 15.32 13.39 -0.71
C LEU A 494 15.27 14.69 0.13
N VAL A 495 16.20 15.62 -0.09
CA VAL A 495 16.20 16.95 0.53
C VAL A 495 15.21 17.84 -0.21
N HIS A 496 14.22 18.39 0.50
CA HIS A 496 13.25 19.30 -0.08
C HIS A 496 13.83 20.72 -0.20
N SER A 497 14.25 21.11 -1.40
CA SER A 497 15.06 22.31 -1.63
C SER A 497 14.42 23.64 -1.20
N ASP A 498 13.09 23.75 -1.22
CA ASP A 498 12.41 24.99 -0.82
C ASP A 498 12.36 25.17 0.71
N THR A 499 12.41 24.07 1.47
CA THR A 499 12.24 24.11 2.92
C THR A 499 13.49 23.70 3.69
N GLY A 500 14.31 22.78 3.18
CA GLY A 500 15.40 22.14 3.90
C GLY A 500 15.01 20.86 4.67
N ALA A 501 13.72 20.54 4.78
CA ALA A 501 13.24 19.25 5.29
C ALA A 501 13.80 18.08 4.47
N ILE A 502 14.01 16.92 5.09
CA ILE A 502 14.57 15.74 4.44
C ILE A 502 13.63 14.56 4.65
N MET A 503 13.19 13.94 3.55
CA MET A 503 12.29 12.79 3.61
C MET A 503 13.00 11.53 4.12
N ALA A 504 12.30 10.70 4.91
CA ALA A 504 12.81 9.38 5.31
C ALA A 504 12.87 8.41 4.13
N ALA A 505 11.88 8.45 3.23
CA ALA A 505 11.88 7.73 1.96
C ALA A 505 10.98 8.41 0.91
N ALA A 506 11.09 7.99 -0.35
CA ALA A 506 10.29 8.54 -1.45
C ALA A 506 8.84 8.02 -1.54
N THR A 507 8.51 6.94 -0.81
CA THR A 507 7.25 6.20 -0.94
C THR A 507 6.49 6.08 0.36
N THR A 508 5.23 5.66 0.20
CA THR A 508 4.40 5.16 1.29
C THR A 508 3.99 3.71 1.02
N SER A 509 3.69 2.99 2.10
CA SER A 509 2.93 1.74 2.10
C SER A 509 3.54 0.63 1.26
N LEU A 510 4.87 0.64 1.12
CA LEU A 510 5.58 -0.55 0.71
C LEU A 510 5.74 -1.48 1.94
N PRO A 511 5.56 -2.79 1.75
CA PRO A 511 5.44 -3.73 2.86
C PRO A 511 6.77 -4.18 3.44
N GLU A 512 6.82 -4.29 4.78
CA GLU A 512 7.87 -5.03 5.52
C GLU A 512 7.69 -6.56 5.38
N GLU A 513 6.51 -7.02 4.95
CA GLU A 513 6.23 -8.41 4.57
C GLU A 513 5.20 -8.44 3.44
N ILE A 514 5.46 -9.13 2.33
CA ILE A 514 4.48 -9.20 1.22
C ILE A 514 3.17 -9.86 1.67
N GLY A 515 2.06 -9.13 1.51
CA GLY A 515 0.74 -9.52 1.99
C GLY A 515 0.47 -9.15 3.45
N GLY A 516 1.48 -8.63 4.16
CA GLY A 516 1.42 -8.21 5.55
C GLY A 516 0.80 -6.84 5.77
N VAL A 517 0.68 -6.46 7.04
CA VAL A 517 0.00 -5.25 7.50
C VAL A 517 0.93 -4.10 7.89
N ARG A 518 2.24 -4.34 7.87
CA ARG A 518 3.30 -3.37 8.18
C ARG A 518 3.67 -2.58 6.92
N ASN A 519 2.88 -1.55 6.64
CA ASN A 519 3.00 -0.71 5.44
C ASN A 519 2.82 0.76 5.87
N TRP A 520 3.90 1.54 5.92
CA TRP A 520 3.92 2.88 6.53
C TRP A 520 4.20 4.01 5.53
N ASP A 521 3.78 5.24 5.84
CA ASP A 521 4.09 6.42 5.02
C ASP A 521 5.37 7.11 5.49
N TYR A 522 6.42 7.08 4.67
CA TYR A 522 7.76 7.59 5.00
C TYR A 522 8.12 8.88 4.25
N ARG A 523 7.16 9.52 3.58
CA ARG A 523 7.39 10.73 2.76
C ARG A 523 7.55 12.01 3.59
N TYR A 524 7.66 11.87 4.91
CA TYR A 524 7.74 12.96 5.87
C TYR A 524 9.17 13.12 6.42
N CYS A 525 9.39 14.19 7.17
CA CYS A 525 10.67 14.47 7.79
C CYS A 525 10.65 14.01 9.25
N TRP A 526 11.23 12.84 9.52
CA TRP A 526 11.63 12.48 10.88
C TRP A 526 12.86 13.27 11.28
N LEU A 527 12.86 13.82 12.48
CA LEU A 527 13.97 14.65 12.95
C LEU A 527 15.28 13.87 13.04
N ARG A 528 15.20 12.61 13.46
CA ARG A 528 16.33 11.68 13.52
C ARG A 528 16.88 11.39 12.13
N ASP A 529 16.03 10.92 11.22
CA ASP A 529 16.38 10.57 9.84
C ASP A 529 16.99 11.75 9.08
N GLY A 530 16.34 12.92 9.19
CA GLY A 530 16.81 14.15 8.57
C GLY A 530 18.17 14.58 9.10
N ALA A 531 18.35 14.57 10.43
CA ALA A 531 19.63 14.94 11.04
C ALA A 531 20.78 13.99 10.63
N MET A 532 20.52 12.67 10.63
CA MET A 532 21.53 11.69 10.20
C MET A 532 21.84 11.77 8.71
N THR A 533 20.84 12.05 7.87
CA THR A 533 21.04 12.23 6.42
C THR A 533 21.88 13.47 6.14
N ALA A 534 21.56 14.60 6.77
CA ALA A 534 22.36 15.82 6.68
C ALA A 534 23.79 15.59 7.17
N GLN A 535 23.97 14.84 8.27
CA GLN A 535 25.29 14.49 8.80
C GLN A 535 26.10 13.68 7.79
N ALA A 536 25.50 12.66 7.17
CA ALA A 536 26.15 11.86 6.13
C ALA A 536 26.61 12.73 4.95
N LEU A 537 25.77 13.68 4.49
CA LEU A 537 26.15 14.63 3.43
C LEU A 537 27.28 15.57 3.87
N VAL A 538 27.29 16.04 5.12
CA VAL A 538 28.38 16.86 5.68
C VAL A 538 29.71 16.09 5.68
N THR A 539 29.70 14.79 6.00
CA THR A 539 30.93 13.97 5.97
C THR A 539 31.51 13.81 4.56
N LEU A 540 30.69 13.98 3.51
CA LEU A 540 31.15 14.01 2.11
C LEU A 540 31.52 15.41 1.64
N GLY A 541 31.35 16.44 2.47
CA GLY A 541 31.68 17.84 2.18
C GLY A 541 30.50 18.72 1.78
N SER A 542 29.27 18.18 1.72
CA SER A 542 28.06 18.94 1.40
C SER A 542 27.46 19.55 2.66
N LYS A 543 27.57 20.87 2.80
CA LYS A 543 27.19 21.60 4.03
C LYS A 543 25.86 22.33 3.92
N ALA A 544 25.48 22.75 2.71
CA ALA A 544 24.31 23.59 2.49
C ALA A 544 23.00 22.88 2.88
N GLU A 545 22.92 21.57 2.63
CA GLU A 545 21.75 20.75 2.99
C GLU A 545 21.57 20.66 4.51
N ALA A 546 22.66 20.59 5.28
CA ALA A 546 22.61 20.60 6.74
C ALA A 546 22.20 21.96 7.30
N GLU A 547 22.73 23.06 6.74
CA GLU A 547 22.32 24.42 7.12
C GLU A 547 20.83 24.63 6.84
N ALA A 548 20.34 24.19 5.67
CA ALA A 548 18.93 24.28 5.30
C ALA A 548 18.02 23.44 6.21
N PHE A 549 18.44 22.23 6.59
CA PHE A 549 17.72 21.39 7.55
C PHE A 549 17.63 22.04 8.94
N LEU A 550 18.73 22.61 9.44
CA LEU A 550 18.72 23.32 10.72
C LEU A 550 17.82 24.57 10.65
N ASP A 551 17.87 25.32 9.55
CA ASP A 551 16.99 26.48 9.35
C ASP A 551 15.51 26.06 9.30
N TRP A 552 15.21 24.89 8.72
CA TRP A 552 13.88 24.29 8.78
C TRP A 552 13.47 23.94 10.20
N LEU A 553 14.33 23.26 10.97
CA LEU A 553 14.06 22.87 12.34
C LEU A 553 13.86 24.10 13.25
N HIS A 554 14.62 25.18 13.05
CA HIS A 554 14.42 26.45 13.73
C HIS A 554 13.01 27.00 13.48
N ARG A 555 12.50 26.93 12.24
CA ARG A 555 11.11 27.33 11.94
C ARG A 555 10.07 26.41 12.57
N VAL A 556 10.34 25.10 12.67
CA VAL A 556 9.47 24.17 13.42
C VAL A 556 9.41 24.59 14.89
N LEU A 557 10.56 24.92 15.49
CA LEU A 557 10.67 25.35 16.89
C LEU A 557 9.91 26.64 17.19
N GLU A 558 9.76 27.55 16.22
CA GLU A 558 8.90 28.74 16.37
C GLU A 558 7.42 28.39 16.60
N THR A 559 7.00 27.16 16.25
CA THR A 559 5.60 26.70 16.39
C THR A 559 5.34 25.91 17.67
N VAL A 560 6.38 25.52 18.41
CA VAL A 560 6.27 24.75 19.65
C VAL A 560 6.86 25.51 20.84
N PRO A 561 6.46 25.24 22.10
CA PRO A 561 6.99 25.96 23.26
C PRO A 561 8.50 25.80 23.50
N GLY A 562 9.08 24.71 23.02
CA GLY A 562 10.49 24.36 23.19
C GLY A 562 10.81 22.96 22.65
N PRO A 563 12.10 22.59 22.55
CA PRO A 563 12.52 21.29 22.02
C PRO A 563 11.91 20.11 22.75
N GLU A 564 11.63 20.23 24.04
CA GLU A 564 11.01 19.19 24.87
C GLU A 564 9.58 18.83 24.44
N ARG A 565 8.98 19.59 23.53
CA ARG A 565 7.65 19.36 22.95
C ARG A 565 7.70 19.00 21.45
N LEU A 566 8.88 18.75 20.89
CA LEU A 566 8.98 18.29 19.52
C LEU A 566 8.29 16.93 19.35
N HIS A 567 7.52 16.82 18.27
CA HIS A 567 7.04 15.56 17.72
C HIS A 567 8.19 14.83 17.00
N PRO A 568 8.12 13.50 16.84
CA PRO A 568 9.16 12.73 16.14
C PRO A 568 9.36 13.15 14.68
N LEU A 569 8.25 13.52 14.01
CA LEU A 569 8.22 13.85 12.60
C LEU A 569 7.26 14.99 12.28
N TYR A 570 7.46 15.58 11.10
CA TYR A 570 6.63 16.67 10.56
C TYR A 570 6.46 16.51 9.05
N SER A 571 5.43 17.16 8.50
CA SER A 571 5.33 17.45 7.06
C SER A 571 6.56 18.20 6.56
N LEU A 572 6.79 18.23 5.24
CA LEU A 572 7.96 18.94 4.70
C LEU A 572 7.91 20.45 4.93
N GLN A 573 6.72 21.00 5.15
CA GLN A 573 6.54 22.41 5.51
C GLN A 573 6.77 22.68 7.01
N GLY A 574 7.10 21.66 7.82
CA GLY A 574 7.36 21.81 9.25
C GLY A 574 6.08 21.88 10.10
N THR A 575 4.94 21.49 9.54
CA THR A 575 3.66 21.41 10.28
C THR A 575 3.40 19.98 10.76
N GLY A 576 2.69 19.83 11.88
CA GLY A 576 2.28 18.51 12.38
C GLY A 576 1.40 17.75 11.38
N LEU A 577 1.40 16.43 11.47
CA LEU A 577 0.65 15.60 10.53
C LEU A 577 -0.84 15.55 10.85
N GLY A 578 -1.64 15.30 9.81
CA GLY A 578 -3.04 14.88 9.99
C GLY A 578 -3.13 13.46 10.53
N PRO A 579 -4.32 13.01 10.97
CA PRO A 579 -4.55 11.63 11.38
C PRO A 579 -4.16 10.64 10.26
N GLU A 580 -3.51 9.53 10.64
CA GLU A 580 -3.27 8.41 9.73
C GLU A 580 -4.58 7.94 9.11
N ALA A 581 -4.59 7.79 7.79
CA ALA A 581 -5.74 7.37 7.02
C ALA A 581 -5.41 6.13 6.18
N VAL A 582 -6.43 5.29 5.94
CA VAL A 582 -6.32 4.12 5.07
C VAL A 582 -7.01 4.39 3.74
N ILE A 583 -6.31 4.16 2.64
CA ILE A 583 -6.86 4.25 1.28
C ILE A 583 -7.40 2.87 0.87
N ASP A 584 -8.60 2.55 1.32
CA ASP A 584 -9.21 1.21 1.13
C ASP A 584 -9.44 0.83 -0.34
N SER A 585 -9.53 1.81 -1.24
CA SER A 585 -9.69 1.59 -2.68
C SER A 585 -8.46 0.98 -3.33
N LEU A 586 -7.29 1.08 -2.70
CA LEU A 586 -6.05 0.51 -3.22
C LEU A 586 -5.81 -0.90 -2.67
N PRO A 587 -5.40 -1.86 -3.52
CA PRO A 587 -5.00 -3.22 -3.12
C PRO A 587 -3.69 -3.25 -2.33
N GLY A 588 -2.88 -2.20 -2.43
CA GLY A 588 -1.53 -2.16 -1.91
C GLY A 588 -0.51 -2.91 -2.76
N TYR A 589 0.77 -2.66 -2.50
CA TYR A 589 1.86 -3.25 -3.25
C TYR A 589 1.86 -4.77 -3.08
N ALA A 590 1.82 -5.51 -4.19
CA ALA A 590 1.74 -6.98 -4.20
C ALA A 590 0.61 -7.54 -3.31
N GLY A 591 -0.48 -6.78 -3.14
CA GLY A 591 -1.60 -7.19 -2.28
C GLY A 591 -1.47 -6.87 -0.79
N SER A 592 -0.41 -6.17 -0.39
CA SER A 592 -0.10 -5.88 1.01
C SER A 592 -0.94 -4.72 1.51
N ARG A 593 -1.80 -4.97 2.52
CA ARG A 593 -2.81 -4.01 3.00
C ARG A 593 -2.71 -3.83 4.51
N PRO A 594 -3.03 -2.64 5.05
CA PRO A 594 -3.63 -1.49 4.38
C PRO A 594 -2.62 -0.59 3.66
N VAL A 595 -3.11 0.25 2.73
CA VAL A 595 -2.36 1.41 2.22
C VAL A 595 -2.62 2.58 3.15
N ARG A 596 -1.57 3.10 3.79
CA ARG A 596 -1.63 4.20 4.76
C ARG A 596 -1.13 5.52 4.16
N VAL A 597 -1.72 6.60 4.61
CA VAL A 597 -1.22 7.97 4.38
C VAL A 597 -1.19 8.67 5.73
N GLY A 598 -0.13 9.42 6.00
CA GLY A 598 0.17 9.87 7.37
C GLY A 598 0.86 8.78 8.19
N ASN A 599 1.22 9.10 9.43
CA ASN A 599 1.87 8.15 10.33
C ASN A 599 1.47 8.44 11.78
N LEU A 600 1.05 7.41 12.52
CA LEU A 600 0.63 7.55 13.93
C LEU A 600 1.78 7.85 14.91
N ALA A 601 3.04 7.68 14.50
CA ALA A 601 4.19 8.03 15.32
C ALA A 601 4.24 9.53 15.70
N ASP A 602 3.52 10.39 14.96
CA ASP A 602 3.40 11.83 15.24
C ASP A 602 2.94 12.13 16.68
N GLN A 603 2.18 11.22 17.31
CA GLN A 603 1.67 11.41 18.68
C GLN A 603 2.56 10.80 19.77
N GLN A 604 3.68 10.19 19.40
CA GLN A 604 4.57 9.50 20.33
C GLN A 604 5.60 10.42 20.97
N VAL A 605 6.00 10.08 22.19
CA VAL A 605 7.18 10.66 22.84
C VAL A 605 8.40 9.87 22.38
N GLN A 606 9.38 10.56 21.81
CA GLN A 606 10.70 10.06 21.45
C GLN A 606 11.79 10.97 22.02
N LEU A 607 12.55 10.45 22.99
CA LEU A 607 13.59 11.23 23.65
C LEU A 607 14.92 11.19 22.89
N ASP A 608 15.04 10.31 21.89
CA ASP A 608 16.25 10.14 21.12
C ASP A 608 16.49 11.27 20.10
N VAL A 609 15.44 11.97 19.66
CA VAL A 609 15.46 13.04 18.65
C VAL A 609 16.55 14.10 18.88
N PHE A 610 16.89 14.40 20.14
CA PHE A 610 17.86 15.44 20.48
C PHE A 610 19.30 15.05 20.11
N GLY A 611 19.68 13.79 20.27
CA GLY A 611 21.05 13.31 20.06
C GLY A 611 21.54 13.55 18.63
N PRO A 612 20.84 13.02 17.61
CA PRO A 612 21.19 13.19 16.21
C PRO A 612 21.29 14.66 15.76
N VAL A 613 20.40 15.53 16.25
CA VAL A 613 20.43 16.96 15.90
C VAL A 613 21.68 17.65 16.45
N VAL A 614 22.01 17.44 17.73
CA VAL A 614 23.22 18.03 18.32
C VAL A 614 24.48 17.41 17.70
N GLU A 615 24.46 16.14 17.34
CA GLU A 615 25.56 15.48 16.62
C GLU A 615 25.76 16.05 15.21
N LEU A 616 24.67 16.34 14.48
CA LEU A 616 24.72 17.09 13.22
C LEU A 616 25.40 18.45 13.40
N ILE A 617 24.99 19.22 14.42
CA ILE A 617 25.58 20.55 14.68
C ILE A 617 27.08 20.42 14.99
N ALA A 618 27.49 19.38 15.73
CA ALA A 618 28.89 19.12 16.00
C ALA A 618 29.69 18.83 14.72
N HIS A 619 29.15 17.98 13.83
CA HIS A 619 29.77 17.66 12.54
C HIS A 619 29.85 18.88 11.61
N LEU A 620 28.78 19.67 11.54
CA LEU A 620 28.74 20.89 10.74
C LEU A 620 29.71 21.93 11.27
N ALA A 621 29.81 22.09 12.59
CA ALA A 621 30.77 23.00 13.22
C ALA A 621 32.22 22.57 12.94
N GLN A 622 32.50 21.26 12.94
CA GLN A 622 33.81 20.74 12.53
C GLN A 622 34.12 21.06 11.06
N ALA A 623 33.14 20.86 10.17
CA ALA A 623 33.31 21.06 8.73
C ALA A 623 33.36 22.54 8.30
N THR A 624 32.85 23.46 9.12
CA THR A 624 32.84 24.91 8.87
C THR A 624 33.88 25.67 9.69
N GLY A 625 34.35 25.09 10.80
CA GLY A 625 35.26 25.73 11.75
C GLY A 625 34.58 26.71 12.71
N THR A 626 33.24 26.75 12.76
CA THR A 626 32.47 27.65 13.63
C THR A 626 31.09 27.09 13.95
N VAL A 627 30.42 27.60 14.98
CA VAL A 627 29.03 27.28 15.31
C VAL A 627 28.20 28.56 15.30
N ARG A 628 27.09 28.57 14.53
CA ARG A 628 26.18 29.73 14.46
C ARG A 628 25.56 29.96 15.83
N ASP A 629 25.25 31.22 16.17
CA ASP A 629 24.66 31.55 17.47
C ASP A 629 23.31 30.85 17.67
N ASN A 630 22.41 30.89 16.67
CA ASN A 630 21.13 30.19 16.74
C ASN A 630 21.29 28.66 16.91
N ASP A 631 22.27 28.04 16.24
CA ASP A 631 22.51 26.60 16.40
C ASP A 631 23.03 26.29 17.81
N TRP A 632 23.86 27.16 18.37
CA TRP A 632 24.31 27.03 19.76
C TRP A 632 23.18 27.19 20.77
N GLU A 633 22.27 28.14 20.55
CA GLU A 633 21.05 28.30 21.35
C GLU A 633 20.18 27.03 21.29
N LEU A 634 20.05 26.41 20.11
CA LEU A 634 19.37 25.14 19.95
C LEU A 634 20.04 24.00 20.72
N VAL A 635 21.38 23.88 20.65
CA VAL A 635 22.14 22.89 21.44
C VAL A 635 21.86 23.07 22.93
N THR A 636 21.90 24.31 23.42
CA THR A 636 21.63 24.65 24.81
C THR A 636 20.19 24.26 25.21
N ALA A 637 19.21 24.60 24.38
CA ALA A 637 17.81 24.27 24.62
C ALA A 637 17.54 22.75 24.60
N MET A 638 18.22 21.99 23.73
CA MET A 638 18.12 20.53 23.71
C MET A 638 18.78 19.87 24.93
N ALA A 639 19.93 20.38 25.39
CA ALA A 639 20.56 19.93 26.63
C ALA A 639 19.66 20.17 27.86
N ASP A 640 18.99 21.34 27.91
CA ASP A 640 18.00 21.65 28.95
C ASP A 640 16.76 20.74 28.85
N ALA A 641 16.26 20.47 27.64
CA ALA A 641 15.16 19.52 27.42
C ALA A 641 15.51 18.10 27.93
N VAL A 642 16.74 17.62 27.68
CA VAL A 642 17.25 16.36 28.24
C VAL A 642 17.23 16.40 29.76
N SER A 643 17.73 17.46 30.39
CA SER A 643 17.75 17.59 31.86
C SER A 643 16.36 17.46 32.50
N LYS A 644 15.31 17.89 31.79
CA LYS A 644 13.93 17.87 32.25
C LYS A 644 13.20 16.55 32.02
N ARG A 645 13.63 15.73 31.05
CA ARG A 645 12.81 14.60 30.55
C ARG A 645 13.54 13.26 30.43
N TRP A 646 14.87 13.21 30.52
CA TRP A 646 15.62 11.97 30.26
C TRP A 646 15.21 10.79 31.16
N PHE A 647 14.65 11.05 32.34
CA PHE A 647 14.17 10.02 33.27
C PHE A 647 12.78 9.46 32.91
N GLU A 648 12.10 9.96 31.88
CA GLU A 648 10.79 9.46 31.42
C GLU A 648 10.94 8.23 30.52
N PRO A 649 9.99 7.28 30.53
CA PRO A 649 9.90 6.26 29.48
C PRO A 649 9.42 6.87 28.14
N ASP A 650 9.75 6.24 27.03
CA ASP A 650 9.41 6.69 25.67
C ASP A 650 9.07 5.50 24.74
N HIS A 651 8.84 5.75 23.44
CA HIS A 651 8.49 4.70 22.46
C HIS A 651 9.67 4.13 21.67
N GLY A 652 10.90 4.52 22.05
CA GLY A 652 12.13 4.07 21.38
C GLY A 652 12.24 4.55 19.93
N ILE A 653 13.28 4.08 19.24
CA ILE A 653 13.57 4.41 17.84
C ILE A 653 12.61 3.74 16.84
N TRP A 654 12.05 2.58 17.21
CA TRP A 654 11.21 1.76 16.33
C TRP A 654 9.72 2.07 16.41
N GLU A 655 9.34 3.08 17.20
CA GLU A 655 7.98 3.66 17.21
C GLU A 655 6.90 2.63 17.56
N GLU A 656 7.25 1.66 18.40
CA GLU A 656 6.38 0.55 18.77
C GLU A 656 5.06 1.05 19.36
N ARG A 657 3.98 0.35 19.04
CA ARG A 657 2.62 0.72 19.49
C ARG A 657 2.30 0.26 20.91
N ASP A 658 3.29 -0.29 21.59
CA ASP A 658 3.24 -0.73 22.98
C ASP A 658 3.40 0.43 23.98
N ALA A 659 3.25 0.11 25.27
CA ALA A 659 3.45 1.08 26.33
C ALA A 659 4.90 1.59 26.38
N PRO A 660 5.13 2.89 26.67
CA PRO A 660 6.47 3.45 26.78
C PRO A 660 7.36 2.72 27.79
N ARG A 661 8.65 2.58 27.47
CA ARG A 661 9.67 1.93 28.30
C ARG A 661 10.94 2.77 28.38
N HIS A 662 11.84 2.42 29.29
CA HIS A 662 13.18 3.03 29.35
C HIS A 662 14.11 2.39 28.30
N HIS A 663 13.94 2.78 27.03
CA HIS A 663 14.74 2.26 25.93
C HIS A 663 16.21 2.64 26.05
N VAL A 664 17.11 1.66 25.91
CA VAL A 664 18.55 1.88 26.02
C VAL A 664 19.02 2.90 24.98
N TYR A 665 18.59 2.74 23.72
CA TYR A 665 18.93 3.66 22.64
C TYR A 665 18.56 5.12 22.97
N SER A 666 17.34 5.37 23.46
CA SER A 666 16.90 6.73 23.78
C SER A 666 17.71 7.38 24.89
N LYS A 667 18.13 6.60 25.89
CA LYS A 667 18.99 7.08 26.99
C LYS A 667 20.41 7.34 26.50
N VAL A 668 20.93 6.51 25.59
CA VAL A 668 22.20 6.78 24.90
C VAL A 668 22.11 8.09 24.12
N MET A 669 21.01 8.35 23.40
CA MET A 669 20.85 9.60 22.65
C MET A 669 20.72 10.84 23.54
N CYS A 670 20.08 10.73 24.71
CA CYS A 670 20.11 11.78 25.73
C CYS A 670 21.55 12.07 26.21
N TRP A 671 22.37 11.03 26.40
CA TRP A 671 23.79 11.18 26.72
C TRP A 671 24.57 11.84 25.58
N VAL A 672 24.32 11.43 24.32
CA VAL A 672 24.95 12.03 23.12
C VAL A 672 24.67 13.52 23.07
N THR A 673 23.44 13.97 23.31
CA THR A 673 23.08 15.39 23.35
C THR A 673 24.02 16.19 24.26
N LEU A 674 24.20 15.75 25.51
CA LEU A 674 25.04 16.44 26.48
C LEU A 674 26.53 16.34 26.13
N ASP A 675 27.00 15.15 25.75
CA ASP A 675 28.40 14.94 25.40
C ASP A 675 28.84 15.81 24.21
N ARG A 676 28.01 15.86 23.16
CA ARG A 676 28.28 16.70 21.99
C ARG A 676 28.14 18.19 22.31
N ALA A 677 27.19 18.59 23.16
CA ALA A 677 27.08 19.98 23.62
C ALA A 677 28.34 20.46 24.35
N ILE A 678 28.88 19.63 25.26
CA ILE A 678 30.13 19.91 25.98
C ILE A 678 31.30 20.03 24.99
N LYS A 679 31.45 19.06 24.07
CA LYS A 679 32.52 19.08 23.06
C LYS A 679 32.46 20.30 22.15
N ILE A 680 31.26 20.73 21.73
CA ILE A 680 31.07 21.95 20.94
C ILE A 680 31.51 23.17 21.76
N ALA A 681 31.09 23.27 23.03
CA ALA A 681 31.47 24.40 23.87
C ALA A 681 32.99 24.52 24.06
N GLU A 682 33.65 23.42 24.38
CA GLU A 682 35.11 23.37 24.56
C GLU A 682 35.86 23.72 23.27
N ALA A 683 35.42 23.19 22.12
CA ALA A 683 36.09 23.38 20.84
C ALA A 683 35.93 24.79 20.26
N TYR A 684 34.78 25.44 20.52
CA TYR A 684 34.42 26.72 19.89
C TYR A 684 34.27 27.88 20.89
N GLY A 685 34.72 27.69 22.13
CA GLY A 685 34.75 28.74 23.15
C GLY A 685 33.37 29.20 23.62
N ARG A 686 32.39 28.29 23.64
CA ARG A 686 31.08 28.54 24.29
C ARG A 686 31.15 28.14 25.76
N GLU A 687 30.19 28.63 26.55
CA GLU A 687 30.11 28.31 27.96
C GLU A 687 29.52 26.91 28.16
N VAL A 688 30.16 26.10 29.00
CA VAL A 688 29.62 24.81 29.46
C VAL A 688 28.81 25.11 30.72
N GLU A 689 27.52 24.81 30.73
CA GLU A 689 26.72 24.98 31.95
C GLU A 689 27.16 23.98 33.03
N ASP A 690 27.23 24.44 34.28
CA ASP A 690 27.73 23.66 35.43
C ASP A 690 27.04 22.30 35.61
N GLY A 691 25.77 22.18 35.20
CA GLY A 691 24.96 20.97 35.35
C GLY A 691 25.20 19.90 34.28
N TRP A 692 25.79 20.23 33.13
CA TRP A 692 25.84 19.30 31.98
C TRP A 692 26.79 18.13 32.21
N VAL A 693 27.99 18.37 32.73
CA VAL A 693 28.99 17.30 32.96
C VAL A 693 28.46 16.28 33.98
N PRO A 694 27.98 16.67 35.18
CA PRO A 694 27.40 15.73 36.13
C PRO A 694 26.20 14.96 35.56
N LEU A 695 25.33 15.63 34.78
CA LEU A 695 24.16 14.99 34.19
C LEU A 695 24.56 13.97 33.11
N ARG A 696 25.51 14.30 32.23
CA ARG A 696 26.06 13.38 31.24
C ARG A 696 26.59 12.13 31.92
N ASP A 697 27.40 12.29 32.97
CA ASP A 697 28.01 11.18 33.69
C ASP A 697 26.94 10.33 34.40
N GLN A 698 25.91 10.98 34.99
CA GLN A 698 24.76 10.29 35.57
C GLN A 698 24.01 9.42 34.57
N ILE A 699 23.72 9.94 33.37
CA ILE A 699 23.01 9.16 32.32
C ILE A 699 23.88 7.99 31.83
N SER A 700 25.19 8.21 31.67
CA SER A 700 26.13 7.14 31.29
C SER A 700 26.13 6.01 32.32
N GLU A 701 26.25 6.33 33.60
CA GLU A 701 26.21 5.35 34.69
C GLU A 701 24.87 4.60 34.72
N ASP A 702 23.76 5.29 34.49
CA ASP A 702 22.41 4.71 34.48
C ASP A 702 22.23 3.71 33.33
N VAL A 703 22.63 4.08 32.10
CA VAL A 703 22.63 3.19 30.92
C VAL A 703 23.48 1.96 31.16
N VAL A 704 24.71 2.15 31.64
CA VAL A 704 25.65 1.05 31.85
C VAL A 704 25.16 0.07 32.92
N LYS A 705 24.50 0.58 33.96
CA LYS A 705 23.98 -0.22 35.06
C LYS A 705 22.68 -0.95 34.70
N ASN A 706 21.73 -0.25 34.10
CA ASN A 706 20.36 -0.75 33.91
C ASN A 706 20.13 -1.33 32.52
N GLY A 707 20.89 -0.92 31.50
CA GLY A 707 20.76 -1.42 30.13
C GLY A 707 21.43 -2.77 29.89
N TRP A 708 22.42 -3.14 30.71
CA TRP A 708 23.15 -4.41 30.60
C TRP A 708 22.38 -5.55 31.27
N HIS A 709 22.11 -6.61 30.51
CA HIS A 709 21.44 -7.80 31.04
C HIS A 709 22.43 -8.99 31.15
N PRO A 710 22.73 -9.49 32.37
CA PRO A 710 23.77 -10.50 32.56
C PRO A 710 23.42 -11.87 31.97
N ASP A 711 22.14 -12.26 31.88
CA ASP A 711 21.82 -13.60 31.39
C ASP A 711 21.96 -13.74 29.86
N VAL A 712 21.68 -12.67 29.12
CA VAL A 712 21.83 -12.63 27.65
C VAL A 712 23.16 -12.01 27.21
N GLN A 713 23.97 -11.53 28.16
CA GLN A 713 25.29 -10.94 27.93
C GLN A 713 25.27 -9.83 26.87
N ALA A 714 24.28 -8.95 26.93
CA ALA A 714 24.12 -7.86 25.99
C ALA A 714 23.48 -6.63 26.65
N PHE A 715 23.71 -5.46 26.06
CA PHE A 715 22.77 -4.36 26.19
C PHE A 715 21.48 -4.71 25.45
N THR A 716 20.35 -4.52 26.12
CA THR A 716 19.01 -4.95 25.65
C THR A 716 18.21 -3.77 25.12
N THR A 717 17.03 -4.04 24.54
CA THR A 717 16.11 -3.01 24.03
C THR A 717 15.81 -1.91 25.05
N ALA A 718 15.48 -2.30 26.28
CA ALA A 718 15.06 -1.40 27.36
C ALA A 718 15.55 -1.95 28.70
N TYR A 719 15.61 -1.11 29.73
CA TYR A 719 16.14 -1.50 31.05
C TYR A 719 15.43 -2.69 31.69
N GLU A 720 14.16 -2.88 31.37
CA GLU A 720 13.41 -4.06 31.76
C GLU A 720 13.43 -5.05 30.59
N GLY A 721 13.65 -6.33 30.86
CA GLY A 721 13.58 -7.40 29.85
C GLY A 721 14.94 -7.86 29.33
N SER A 722 14.91 -8.92 28.54
CA SER A 722 16.10 -9.60 28.00
C SER A 722 16.15 -9.59 26.47
N ASP A 723 15.25 -8.84 25.83
CA ASP A 723 15.14 -8.80 24.38
C ASP A 723 16.34 -8.07 23.77
N LEU A 724 16.89 -8.64 22.69
CA LEU A 724 17.95 -8.02 21.93
C LEU A 724 17.37 -7.00 20.94
N ASP A 725 18.14 -5.95 20.70
CA ASP A 725 17.83 -4.91 19.72
C ASP A 725 19.12 -4.42 19.07
N ALA A 726 19.14 -4.37 17.73
CA ALA A 726 20.27 -3.87 16.96
C ALA A 726 20.65 -2.43 17.32
N ALA A 727 19.69 -1.60 17.75
CA ALA A 727 19.94 -0.23 18.20
C ALA A 727 20.84 -0.17 19.44
N SER A 728 20.96 -1.26 20.22
CA SER A 728 21.84 -1.35 21.38
C SER A 728 23.33 -1.28 21.02
N LEU A 729 23.69 -1.48 19.74
CA LEU A 729 25.05 -1.23 19.24
C LEU A 729 25.48 0.22 19.47
N TYR A 730 24.54 1.18 19.51
CA TYR A 730 24.86 2.58 19.77
C TYR A 730 25.47 2.86 21.13
N VAL A 731 25.35 1.95 22.10
CA VAL A 731 26.08 2.08 23.37
C VAL A 731 27.58 2.20 23.11
N GLY A 732 28.12 1.45 22.13
CA GLY A 732 29.51 1.61 21.67
C GLY A 732 29.67 2.61 20.53
N LEU A 733 28.79 2.60 19.51
CA LEU A 733 28.94 3.47 18.34
C LEU A 733 28.93 4.97 18.68
N SER A 734 28.16 5.36 19.70
CA SER A 734 28.09 6.75 20.17
C SER A 734 29.36 7.22 20.92
N GLY A 735 30.17 6.27 21.39
CA GLY A 735 31.30 6.50 22.29
C GLY A 735 30.94 6.56 23.78
N LEU A 736 29.74 6.11 24.19
CA LEU A 736 29.34 6.09 25.60
C LEU A 736 30.22 5.15 26.44
N ILE A 737 30.60 3.99 25.88
CA ILE A 737 31.60 3.08 26.45
C ILE A 737 32.77 2.87 25.49
N ASP A 738 33.92 2.50 26.06
CA ASP A 738 35.11 2.17 25.28
C ASP A 738 34.86 0.90 24.43
N PRO A 739 35.24 0.87 23.13
CA PRO A 739 35.07 -0.31 22.27
C PRO A 739 35.77 -1.59 22.76
N SER A 740 36.73 -1.48 23.68
CA SER A 740 37.39 -2.60 24.34
C SER A 740 36.63 -3.17 25.54
N ASP A 741 35.57 -2.50 26.01
CA ASP A 741 34.70 -2.99 27.08
C ASP A 741 34.10 -4.35 26.69
N GLU A 742 34.24 -5.33 27.59
CA GLU A 742 33.80 -6.71 27.36
C GLU A 742 32.28 -6.77 27.10
N ARG A 743 31.50 -5.86 27.69
CA ARG A 743 30.05 -5.77 27.49
C ARG A 743 29.69 -5.31 26.09
N PHE A 744 30.44 -4.38 25.51
CA PHE A 744 30.20 -3.96 24.13
C PHE A 744 30.48 -5.12 23.17
N ARG A 745 31.65 -5.78 23.31
CA ARG A 745 32.03 -6.91 22.48
C ARG A 745 31.02 -8.06 22.58
N ALA A 746 30.56 -8.37 23.79
CA ALA A 746 29.53 -9.38 24.02
C ALA A 746 28.20 -8.99 23.34
N THR A 747 27.80 -7.71 23.39
CA THR A 747 26.61 -7.19 22.70
C THR A 747 26.74 -7.35 21.18
N VAL A 748 27.89 -7.02 20.58
CA VAL A 748 28.14 -7.22 19.14
C VAL A 748 28.02 -8.70 18.77
N THR A 749 28.60 -9.60 19.56
CA THR A 749 28.51 -11.04 19.32
C THR A 749 27.08 -11.56 19.48
N ALA A 750 26.32 -11.08 20.47
CA ALA A 750 24.93 -11.48 20.67
C ALA A 750 24.03 -11.04 19.51
N ILE A 751 24.16 -9.78 19.07
CA ILE A 751 23.39 -9.24 17.94
C ILE A 751 23.75 -9.95 16.63
N GLU A 752 25.04 -10.21 16.38
CA GLU A 752 25.46 -11.03 15.25
C GLU A 752 24.83 -12.43 15.29
N ALA A 753 24.85 -13.10 16.43
CA ALA A 753 24.37 -14.47 16.55
C ALA A 753 22.84 -14.58 16.38
N GLU A 754 22.09 -13.65 16.97
CA GLU A 754 20.64 -13.77 17.12
C GLU A 754 19.85 -12.93 16.11
N LEU A 755 20.40 -11.79 15.64
CA LEU A 755 19.67 -10.85 14.78
C LEU A 755 20.21 -10.78 13.35
N ARG A 756 21.44 -11.25 13.06
CA ARG A 756 21.93 -11.30 11.67
C ARG A 756 21.29 -12.45 10.90
N SER A 757 20.94 -12.19 9.64
CA SER A 757 20.54 -13.21 8.67
C SER A 757 21.05 -12.84 7.28
N GLY A 758 22.06 -13.58 6.81
CA GLY A 758 22.73 -13.30 5.54
C GLY A 758 23.32 -11.88 5.51
N SER A 759 22.90 -11.12 4.49
CA SER A 759 23.28 -9.72 4.22
C SER A 759 22.60 -8.69 5.12
N THR A 760 21.69 -9.13 6.00
CA THR A 760 20.79 -8.24 6.75
C THR A 760 20.86 -8.48 8.25
N VAL A 761 20.37 -7.51 9.03
CA VAL A 761 20.21 -7.61 10.49
C VAL A 761 18.82 -7.12 10.85
N TYR A 762 18.06 -7.94 11.58
CA TYR A 762 16.73 -7.59 12.08
C TYR A 762 16.83 -6.54 13.19
N ARG A 763 15.79 -5.70 13.34
CA ARG A 763 15.73 -4.75 14.47
C ARG A 763 15.74 -5.50 15.79
N TYR A 764 14.85 -6.47 15.89
CA TYR A 764 14.66 -7.41 16.98
C TYR A 764 13.89 -8.65 16.47
N ARG A 765 13.65 -9.66 17.31
CA ARG A 765 12.85 -10.86 16.95
C ARG A 765 11.71 -11.17 17.93
N ARG A 766 11.35 -10.21 18.79
CA ARG A 766 10.26 -10.35 19.75
C ARG A 766 8.90 -10.07 19.09
N ASP A 767 7.83 -10.50 19.76
CA ASP A 767 6.46 -10.09 19.43
C ASP A 767 6.24 -8.65 19.93
N ASP A 768 5.98 -7.73 19.00
CA ASP A 768 5.72 -6.30 19.20
C ASP A 768 4.21 -5.96 19.17
N GLY A 769 3.35 -6.99 19.19
CA GLY A 769 1.90 -6.84 19.14
C GLY A 769 1.33 -6.63 17.73
N LEU A 770 2.16 -6.60 16.68
CA LEU A 770 1.72 -6.53 15.29
C LEU A 770 1.88 -7.89 14.58
N PRO A 771 0.87 -8.34 13.81
CA PRO A 771 0.94 -9.63 13.12
C PRO A 771 1.87 -9.57 11.90
N GLY A 772 2.45 -10.73 11.59
CA GLY A 772 3.39 -10.91 10.48
C GLY A 772 4.84 -10.85 10.96
N ASP A 773 5.76 -10.99 10.02
CA ASP A 773 7.20 -10.80 10.22
C ASP A 773 7.65 -9.46 9.59
N GLU A 774 8.96 -9.26 9.48
CA GLU A 774 9.62 -8.15 8.77
C GLU A 774 10.83 -8.68 7.97
N GLY A 775 11.40 -7.86 7.09
CA GLY A 775 12.72 -8.08 6.50
C GLY A 775 13.85 -7.61 7.44
N GLY A 776 15.09 -7.93 7.07
CA GLY A 776 16.24 -7.39 7.80
C GLY A 776 16.60 -6.00 7.29
N PHE A 777 16.94 -5.08 8.19
CA PHE A 777 17.22 -3.67 7.89
C PHE A 777 18.66 -3.47 7.42
N HIS A 778 18.84 -2.74 6.31
CA HIS A 778 20.17 -2.35 5.84
C HIS A 778 20.90 -1.46 6.85
N LEU A 779 20.17 -0.58 7.54
CA LEU A 779 20.72 0.28 8.57
C LEU A 779 21.31 -0.52 9.75
N CYS A 780 20.59 -1.53 10.22
CA CYS A 780 21.05 -2.39 11.31
C CYS A 780 22.29 -3.20 10.88
N ALA A 781 22.35 -3.63 9.63
CA ALA A 781 23.54 -4.27 9.08
C ALA A 781 24.73 -3.31 9.00
N ALA A 782 24.50 -2.04 8.62
CA ALA A 782 25.52 -1.00 8.65
C ALA A 782 26.06 -0.74 10.07
N TRP A 783 25.20 -0.68 11.09
CA TRP A 783 25.61 -0.55 12.48
C TRP A 783 26.45 -1.74 12.97
N LEU A 784 26.12 -2.96 12.52
CA LEU A 784 26.91 -4.15 12.84
C LEU A 784 28.29 -4.11 12.16
N ILE A 785 28.38 -3.68 10.89
CA ILE A 785 29.66 -3.45 10.19
C ILE A 785 30.52 -2.44 10.96
N GLU A 786 29.93 -1.32 11.36
CA GLU A 786 30.60 -0.30 12.15
C GLU A 786 31.15 -0.86 13.47
N SER A 787 30.34 -1.66 14.15
CA SER A 787 30.69 -2.31 15.41
C SER A 787 31.80 -3.34 15.24
N TYR A 788 31.81 -4.09 14.13
CA TYR A 788 32.92 -4.97 13.78
C TYR A 788 34.21 -4.18 13.62
N LEU A 789 34.19 -3.06 12.89
CA LEU A 789 35.38 -2.22 12.72
C LEU A 789 35.89 -1.67 14.06
N LEU A 790 35.01 -1.16 14.92
CA LEU A 790 35.37 -0.67 16.25
C LEU A 790 35.95 -1.75 17.17
N THR A 791 35.53 -3.00 17.00
CA THR A 791 36.02 -4.15 17.80
C THR A 791 37.20 -4.88 17.16
N GLY A 792 37.72 -4.40 16.02
CA GLY A 792 38.88 -4.95 15.33
C GLY A 792 38.59 -6.15 14.41
N ARG A 793 37.31 -6.39 14.08
CA ARG A 793 36.80 -7.49 13.25
C ARG A 793 36.63 -7.08 11.78
N ARG A 794 37.70 -6.56 11.18
CA ARG A 794 37.65 -5.93 9.84
C ARG A 794 37.24 -6.90 8.72
N THR A 795 37.68 -8.16 8.77
CA THR A 795 37.31 -9.15 7.75
C THR A 795 35.80 -9.36 7.71
N GLU A 796 35.16 -9.53 8.87
CA GLU A 796 33.70 -9.69 8.94
C GLU A 796 32.95 -8.43 8.49
N ALA A 797 33.52 -7.25 8.74
CA ALA A 797 33.00 -5.98 8.25
C ALA A 797 33.04 -5.89 6.72
N GLU A 798 34.17 -6.24 6.10
CA GLU A 798 34.33 -6.26 4.64
C GLU A 798 33.39 -7.28 3.97
N GLU A 799 33.25 -8.47 4.55
CA GLU A 799 32.34 -9.51 4.05
C GLU A 799 30.87 -9.10 4.13
N LEU A 800 30.41 -8.56 5.26
CA LEU A 800 29.03 -8.10 5.41
C LEU A 800 28.76 -6.86 4.55
N PHE A 801 29.73 -5.95 4.40
CA PHE A 801 29.57 -4.80 3.53
C PHE A 801 29.40 -5.20 2.06
N GLN A 802 30.20 -6.14 1.57
CA GLN A 802 30.02 -6.66 0.20
C GLN A 802 28.64 -7.29 0.01
N GLN A 803 28.14 -8.02 1.01
CA GLN A 803 26.80 -8.59 0.98
C GLN A 803 25.71 -7.51 0.89
N ILE A 804 25.85 -6.36 1.58
CA ILE A 804 24.92 -5.23 1.44
C ILE A 804 25.02 -4.62 0.02
N VAL A 805 26.23 -4.44 -0.51
CA VAL A 805 26.45 -3.92 -1.87
C VAL A 805 25.71 -4.78 -2.91
N ASP A 806 25.76 -6.10 -2.77
CA ASP A 806 25.10 -7.05 -3.68
C ASP A 806 23.56 -7.00 -3.61
N THR A 807 22.97 -6.40 -2.56
CA THR A 807 21.51 -6.18 -2.47
C THR A 807 21.04 -4.91 -3.17
N ALA A 808 21.95 -4.00 -3.57
CA ALA A 808 21.57 -2.78 -4.25
C ALA A 808 20.89 -3.09 -5.60
N GLY A 809 19.81 -2.36 -5.88
CA GLY A 809 19.10 -2.48 -7.14
C GLY A 809 19.99 -2.20 -8.36
N PRO A 810 19.58 -2.57 -9.59
CA PRO A 810 20.38 -2.37 -10.80
C PRO A 810 20.79 -0.91 -11.08
N THR A 811 20.08 0.06 -10.50
CA THR A 811 20.38 1.49 -10.60
C THR A 811 21.09 2.06 -9.35
N GLY A 812 21.45 1.19 -8.40
CA GLY A 812 22.21 1.52 -7.18
C GLY A 812 21.36 2.05 -6.03
N LEU A 813 20.05 1.78 -6.02
CA LEU A 813 19.13 2.20 -4.96
C LEU A 813 18.91 1.09 -3.93
N LEU A 814 18.73 1.46 -2.67
CA LEU A 814 18.43 0.57 -1.55
C LEU A 814 17.07 0.94 -0.93
N SER A 815 16.26 -0.09 -0.70
CA SER A 815 15.02 0.00 0.09
C SER A 815 15.35 0.03 1.59
N GLU A 816 14.32 0.09 2.43
CA GLU A 816 14.44 -0.01 3.88
C GLU A 816 14.96 -1.38 4.35
N GLU A 817 14.36 -2.44 3.81
CA GLU A 817 14.62 -3.81 4.23
C GLU A 817 14.95 -4.72 3.06
N TYR A 818 15.46 -5.90 3.39
CA TYR A 818 15.67 -6.98 2.45
C TYR A 818 15.30 -8.31 3.10
N ASP A 819 14.62 -9.16 2.34
CA ASP A 819 14.29 -10.53 2.73
C ASP A 819 15.45 -11.45 2.30
N PRO A 820 16.27 -11.96 3.24
CA PRO A 820 17.41 -12.80 2.91
C PRO A 820 17.02 -14.21 2.44
N ILE A 821 15.74 -14.62 2.59
CA ILE A 821 15.24 -15.92 2.16
C ILE A 821 14.64 -15.82 0.76
N ALA A 822 13.77 -14.82 0.54
CA ALA A 822 13.15 -14.59 -0.75
C ALA A 822 14.05 -13.79 -1.72
N GLU A 823 15.20 -13.30 -1.24
CA GLU A 823 16.20 -12.52 -1.98
C GLU A 823 15.58 -11.31 -2.70
N ARG A 824 14.77 -10.52 -1.97
CA ARG A 824 14.06 -9.37 -2.52
C ARG A 824 14.00 -8.20 -1.54
N SER A 825 13.89 -7.00 -2.08
CA SER A 825 13.72 -5.80 -1.28
C SER A 825 12.30 -5.66 -0.73
N LEU A 826 12.22 -5.07 0.46
CA LEU A 826 11.02 -4.81 1.26
C LEU A 826 11.09 -3.40 1.86
N GLY A 827 9.95 -2.91 2.37
CA GLY A 827 9.81 -1.57 2.96
C GLY A 827 9.95 -0.43 1.95
N ASN A 828 9.97 0.80 2.44
CA ASN A 828 9.92 1.99 1.58
C ASN A 828 11.19 2.21 0.74
N HIS A 829 11.05 2.86 -0.44
CA HIS A 829 12.12 2.90 -1.46
C HIS A 829 12.23 4.20 -2.28
N PRO A 830 13.45 4.68 -2.55
CA PRO A 830 14.66 4.40 -1.77
C PRO A 830 14.52 4.96 -0.35
N GLN A 831 15.20 4.36 0.62
CA GLN A 831 15.20 4.83 2.00
C GLN A 831 16.50 5.57 2.34
N ALA A 832 16.39 6.71 3.03
CA ALA A 832 17.54 7.52 3.43
C ALA A 832 18.51 6.74 4.35
N TYR A 833 17.99 6.00 5.33
CA TYR A 833 18.81 5.24 6.28
C TYR A 833 19.72 4.20 5.61
N SER A 834 19.19 3.42 4.68
CA SER A 834 19.98 2.44 3.93
C SER A 834 21.13 3.09 3.16
N HIS A 835 20.86 4.24 2.53
CA HIS A 835 21.87 4.96 1.77
C HIS A 835 22.93 5.65 2.66
N LEU A 836 22.56 6.24 3.79
CA LEU A 836 23.56 6.80 4.72
C LEU A 836 24.40 5.70 5.39
N GLY A 837 23.81 4.54 5.68
CA GLY A 837 24.53 3.39 6.22
C GLY A 837 25.61 2.89 5.26
N LEU A 838 25.28 2.80 3.96
CA LEU A 838 26.23 2.43 2.91
C LEU A 838 27.38 3.43 2.81
N ILE A 839 27.08 4.74 2.77
CA ILE A 839 28.10 5.81 2.71
C ILE A 839 29.04 5.68 3.90
N ARG A 840 28.47 5.51 5.09
CA ARG A 840 29.23 5.45 6.34
C ARG A 840 30.16 4.24 6.39
N CYS A 841 29.67 3.06 6.02
CA CYS A 841 30.51 1.85 5.95
C CYS A 841 31.66 2.02 4.95
N ALA A 842 31.38 2.55 3.76
CA ALA A 842 32.41 2.78 2.73
C ALA A 842 33.50 3.76 3.20
N GLN A 843 33.12 4.82 3.92
CA GLN A 843 34.07 5.77 4.51
C GLN A 843 34.98 5.09 5.54
N LEU A 844 34.40 4.31 6.46
CA LEU A 844 35.16 3.65 7.52
C LEU A 844 36.07 2.53 6.99
N LEU A 845 35.64 1.83 5.93
CA LEU A 845 36.47 0.83 5.26
C LEU A 845 37.56 1.46 4.38
N SER A 846 37.40 2.71 3.96
CA SER A 846 38.46 3.43 3.22
C SER A 846 39.52 4.05 4.14
N ALA A 847 39.22 4.20 5.44
CA ALA A 847 40.15 4.65 6.46
C ALA A 847 41.09 3.51 6.91
#